data_AF-A0A2I2FIG7-F1
#
_entry.id   AF-A0A2I2FIG7-F1
#
_cell.length_a   1.000
_cell.length_b   1.000
_cell.length_c   1.000
_cell.angle_alpha   90.00
_cell.angle_beta   90.00
_cell.angle_gamma   90.00
#
_symmetry.space_group_name_H-M   'P 1'
#
loop_
_entity.id
_entity.type
_entity.pdbx_description
1 polymer ?
#
loop_
_entity_poly.entity_id
_entity_poly.type
_entity_poly.pdbx_seq_one_letter_code
_entity_poly.pdbx_strand_id
1 'polypeptide(L)'
;MRDVDDVEEDQMIFARQTHPLVHYMKPLDSLISTAHDVLLGPRIPSPYNGLLPLYFEDLPPHIPLEDVQYLALKGAFTVPDAPLRNELLNTFVVNVHPGIPLLDLADFLQPIAINDGQSRVSLLLFHAVMFSSVAFIEPEHLYHAGYSSRKEALGLLSQTEQVLYDFDVEADRVVLMQAALLMTYWHETPDDPKDFHYWLEIALSIATSIGLQPVPDPSDDPGPTGLWKRLWWCVYTRDHLNAINLRRPPIIREEGCSVALPTLSDFEIRVFPKESTQLLGSCKILQSPQHQKQLAQIFIEKARLCTVISRILRAELSTSSQCDRLLEDWHTHLPLEVRYQPPSAPSLPEVEKPLFVHRAWLNMIFLAASSALHRHQTSRNVNDPPVSVESLLSDLSRSQVQHATQAIATVAEGLGRVDAIHYLPTTTVGMLLPVLTIHILTIRSGQPDTWVEAFWSFYQCMKVLEKLGEVYASAESMASFFNSTVCGDQSDAGMPALLETVLTSADPSGSDTGKPSPYNDRPLCRYATLLAIRTLRAMRPRTGSVLMLTDRLCVKYGQGVHLAEASTMRFVQEHTSLPVPKVVCAFTHHDQTYIVMERIDGEMIGSGWTSRSDKSKSRLLDQLKSMVAELRQLQPPAGMGVSSVEGGSLFDVRIHPSMRFGPFDDVEGFHRHLRNGLRLNAGLDPEIQTLIELQSRTWPLKLTHGDLSSLNILARGDDIVGIVDWENAGWLPEYWEYTSACQVNPQNSFWIEEVDKFLTPMPQELEMESLRVRFIST
;
A
#
# COMPACT_ATOMS: atom_id res chain seq x y z
N MET A 1 27.78 40.37 -44.57
CA MET A 1 29.01 39.85 -45.20
C MET A 1 29.99 39.59 -44.06
N ARG A 2 30.18 38.30 -43.71
CA ARG A 2 31.19 37.67 -42.83
C ARG A 2 31.17 38.01 -41.31
N ASP A 3 30.70 37.07 -40.49
CA ASP A 3 31.46 36.06 -39.70
C ASP A 3 32.86 36.44 -39.16
N VAL A 4 33.42 35.95 -38.03
CA VAL A 4 33.11 35.04 -36.90
C VAL A 4 34.49 34.85 -36.17
N ASP A 5 34.47 34.64 -34.85
CA ASP A 5 35.44 33.95 -33.96
C ASP A 5 36.90 34.39 -33.70
N ASP A 6 37.29 34.04 -32.47
CA ASP A 6 38.60 33.72 -31.90
C ASP A 6 39.56 34.87 -31.56
N VAL A 7 39.71 35.16 -30.25
CA VAL A 7 40.83 34.68 -29.40
C VAL A 7 40.49 35.02 -27.94
N GLU A 8 39.74 34.13 -27.27
CA GLU A 8 39.59 34.06 -25.80
C GLU A 8 40.39 32.84 -25.31
N GLU A 9 41.72 32.93 -25.29
CA GLU A 9 42.55 31.87 -24.71
C GLU A 9 43.95 32.38 -24.35
N ASP A 10 44.09 33.36 -23.43
CA ASP A 10 45.43 33.70 -22.90
C ASP A 10 45.48 34.50 -21.57
N GLN A 11 44.40 34.58 -20.79
CA GLN A 11 44.42 35.31 -19.50
C GLN A 11 44.02 34.48 -18.28
N MET A 12 44.34 33.19 -18.30
CA MET A 12 44.63 32.44 -17.08
C MET A 12 46.14 32.32 -16.92
N ILE A 13 46.73 33.14 -16.02
CA ILE A 13 47.90 32.87 -15.17
C ILE A 13 48.27 34.24 -14.56
N PHE A 14 47.83 34.50 -13.32
CA PHE A 14 48.52 35.27 -12.28
C PHE A 14 47.49 35.68 -11.23
N ALA A 15 47.27 34.82 -10.23
CA ALA A 15 47.08 35.22 -8.83
C ALA A 15 46.65 34.02 -7.99
N ARG A 16 47.63 33.24 -7.55
CA ARG A 16 47.52 32.50 -6.29
C ARG A 16 48.78 32.76 -5.46
N GLN A 17 48.52 33.19 -4.22
CA GLN A 17 49.35 33.16 -3.00
C GLN A 17 50.25 34.37 -2.69
N THR A 18 49.80 35.19 -1.72
CA THR A 18 50.47 35.40 -0.41
C THR A 18 49.50 36.02 0.61
N HIS A 19 49.38 35.40 1.80
CA HIS A 19 48.71 35.84 3.06
C HIS A 19 49.79 36.42 4.03
N PRO A 20 49.57 36.85 5.30
CA PRO A 20 48.38 37.32 6.07
C PRO A 20 48.63 38.53 7.06
N LEU A 21 47.55 39.00 7.72
CA LEU A 21 47.41 39.67 9.06
C LEU A 21 47.40 41.23 9.24
N VAL A 22 46.17 41.71 9.55
CA VAL A 22 45.71 42.70 10.58
C VAL A 22 45.81 44.23 10.32
N HIS A 23 44.64 44.88 10.15
CA HIS A 23 44.10 45.78 11.19
C HIS A 23 42.59 46.02 11.07
N TYR A 24 41.92 45.89 12.22
CA TYR A 24 40.50 46.10 12.50
C TYR A 24 40.00 47.52 12.18
N MET A 25 38.93 47.64 11.41
CA MET A 25 37.82 48.56 11.69
C MET A 25 36.52 47.84 11.28
N LYS A 26 35.57 47.67 12.22
CA LYS A 26 34.21 47.23 11.89
C LYS A 26 33.57 48.27 10.96
N PRO A 27 32.82 47.86 9.92
CA PRO A 27 32.12 48.81 9.05
C PRO A 27 31.19 49.70 9.86
N LEU A 28 31.13 50.99 9.48
CA LEU A 28 30.29 52.02 10.11
C LEU A 28 28.81 51.59 10.21
N ASP A 29 28.38 50.69 9.32
CA ASP A 29 27.03 50.11 9.27
C ASP A 29 26.63 49.36 10.54
N SER A 30 27.61 48.71 11.20
CA SER A 30 27.35 48.03 12.48
C SER A 30 27.05 49.03 13.60
N LEU A 31 27.67 50.21 13.59
CA LEU A 31 27.44 51.25 14.59
C LEU A 31 26.13 52.02 14.34
N ILE A 32 25.71 52.14 13.07
CA ILE A 32 24.41 52.73 12.71
C ILE A 32 23.27 51.82 13.17
N SER A 33 23.40 50.50 12.97
CA SER A 33 22.43 49.50 13.47
C SER A 33 22.35 49.52 15.01
N THR A 34 23.48 49.52 15.71
CA THR A 34 23.49 49.60 17.18
C THR A 34 23.00 50.95 17.72
N ALA A 35 23.26 52.05 17.02
CA ALA A 35 22.74 53.37 17.40
C ALA A 35 21.22 53.48 17.20
N HIS A 36 20.66 52.80 16.19
CA HIS A 36 19.22 52.68 15.99
C HIS A 36 18.55 51.91 17.13
N ASP A 37 19.13 50.79 17.57
CA ASP A 37 18.59 49.96 18.66
C ASP A 37 18.65 50.64 20.04
N VAL A 38 19.63 51.53 20.28
CA VAL A 38 19.85 52.18 21.58
C VAL A 38 19.10 53.50 21.74
N LEU A 39 18.91 54.28 20.67
CA LEU A 39 18.30 55.62 20.73
C LEU A 39 16.79 55.63 20.50
N LEU A 40 16.27 54.62 19.79
CA LEU A 40 14.85 54.46 19.49
C LEU A 40 14.40 53.11 20.05
N GLY A 41 14.19 53.03 21.37
CA GLY A 41 13.67 51.80 21.99
C GLY A 41 12.52 51.20 21.15
N PRO A 42 12.47 49.87 20.97
CA PRO A 42 11.79 49.27 19.84
C PRO A 42 10.29 49.59 19.84
N ARG A 43 9.88 50.48 18.92
CA ARG A 43 8.57 50.37 18.29
C ARG A 43 8.73 49.45 17.09
N ILE A 44 8.70 48.15 17.33
CA ILE A 44 8.59 47.14 16.28
C ILE A 44 7.13 47.18 15.81
N PRO A 45 6.82 47.53 14.54
CA PRO A 45 5.56 47.10 13.95
C PRO A 45 5.63 45.57 13.89
N SER A 46 4.72 44.88 14.59
CA SER A 46 4.57 43.42 14.51
C SER A 46 4.56 42.99 13.03
N PRO A 47 5.53 42.18 12.55
CA PRO A 47 5.53 41.68 11.17
C PRO A 47 4.30 40.80 10.84
N TYR A 48 3.48 40.45 11.84
CA TYR A 48 2.40 39.45 11.74
C TYR A 48 1.00 40.05 11.84
N ASN A 49 0.87 41.33 12.23
CA ASN A 49 -0.43 42.01 12.28
C ASN A 49 -1.03 42.05 10.86
N GLY A 50 -1.92 41.11 10.56
CA GLY A 50 -2.63 40.98 9.28
C GLY A 50 -2.25 39.77 8.41
N LEU A 51 -1.32 38.89 8.84
CA LEU A 51 -0.99 37.65 8.10
C LEU A 51 -1.92 36.48 8.44
N LEU A 52 -2.36 36.39 9.70
CA LEU A 52 -3.27 35.35 10.16
C LEU A 52 -4.71 35.88 10.29
N PRO A 53 -5.72 35.07 9.99
CA PRO A 53 -7.12 35.35 10.32
C PRO A 53 -7.34 35.70 11.80
N LEU A 54 -8.38 36.49 12.08
CA LEU A 54 -8.69 37.01 13.43
C LEU A 54 -9.04 35.91 14.43
N TYR A 55 -9.43 34.73 13.95
CA TYR A 55 -9.75 33.59 14.79
C TYR A 55 -8.51 32.89 15.38
N PHE A 56 -7.28 33.32 15.09
CA PHE A 56 -6.08 32.74 15.71
C PHE A 56 -5.64 33.45 16.98
N GLU A 57 -5.13 32.67 17.92
CA GLU A 57 -4.41 33.19 19.08
C GLU A 57 -3.14 33.95 18.66
N ASP A 58 -2.80 34.99 19.42
CA ASP A 58 -1.54 35.70 19.20
C ASP A 58 -0.38 34.80 19.62
N LEU A 59 0.75 34.88 18.92
CA LEU A 59 1.94 34.13 19.30
C LEU A 59 2.37 34.48 20.73
N PRO A 60 2.78 33.49 21.54
CA PRO A 60 3.27 33.75 22.87
C PRO A 60 4.42 34.76 22.87
N PRO A 61 4.42 35.74 23.79
CA PRO A 61 5.40 36.82 23.80
C PRO A 61 6.83 36.37 24.15
N HIS A 62 6.99 35.12 24.59
CA HIS A 62 8.30 34.55 24.95
C HIS A 62 9.08 34.02 23.73
N ILE A 63 8.45 33.91 22.55
CA ILE A 63 9.11 33.43 21.34
C ILE A 63 10.00 34.55 20.78
N PRO A 64 11.33 34.32 20.66
CA PRO A 64 12.26 35.28 20.07
C PRO A 64 11.89 35.68 18.64
N LEU A 65 12.21 36.91 18.23
CA LEU A 65 11.93 37.41 16.87
C LEU A 65 12.60 36.55 15.78
N GLU A 66 13.80 36.02 16.05
CA GLU A 66 14.53 35.12 15.14
C GLU A 66 13.77 33.82 14.89
N ASP A 67 13.15 33.26 15.93
CA ASP A 67 12.34 32.05 15.85
C ASP A 67 11.05 32.34 15.08
N VAL A 68 10.41 33.50 15.31
CA VAL A 68 9.23 33.88 14.51
C VAL A 68 9.56 34.05 13.02
N GLN A 69 10.74 34.62 12.71
CA GLN A 69 11.20 34.71 11.32
C GLN A 69 11.45 33.33 10.72
N TYR A 70 12.03 32.39 11.49
CA TYR A 70 12.22 31.01 11.06
C TYR A 70 10.88 30.31 10.81
N LEU A 71 9.91 30.44 11.71
CA LEU A 71 8.54 29.92 11.55
C LEU A 71 7.89 30.46 10.26
N ALA A 72 8.03 31.77 9.99
CA ALA A 72 7.54 32.37 8.76
C ALA A 72 8.21 31.78 7.50
N LEU A 73 9.54 31.60 7.52
CA LEU A 73 10.28 30.98 6.41
C LEU A 73 9.89 29.51 6.18
N LYS A 74 9.50 28.80 7.24
CA LYS A 74 8.95 27.44 7.18
C LYS A 74 7.49 27.38 6.74
N GLY A 75 6.87 28.53 6.48
CA GLY A 75 5.48 28.60 6.04
C GLY A 75 4.46 28.39 7.17
N ALA A 76 4.88 28.44 8.44
CA ALA A 76 4.02 28.09 9.58
C ALA A 76 2.84 29.04 9.82
N PHE A 77 2.84 30.22 9.18
CA PHE A 77 1.71 31.16 9.19
C PHE A 77 0.86 31.10 7.92
N THR A 78 1.15 30.15 7.04
CA THR A 78 0.39 29.94 5.80
C THR A 78 -0.73 28.94 6.07
N VAL A 79 -1.97 29.42 5.98
CA VAL A 79 -3.15 28.57 6.12
C VAL A 79 -3.75 28.23 4.76
N PRO A 80 -4.40 27.06 4.60
CA PRO A 80 -5.11 26.73 3.38
C PRO A 80 -6.15 27.79 3.02
N ASP A 81 -6.39 27.98 1.73
CA ASP A 81 -7.45 28.87 1.26
C ASP A 81 -8.84 28.38 1.70
N ALA A 82 -9.85 29.25 1.61
CA ALA A 82 -11.17 28.92 2.15
C ALA A 82 -11.78 27.62 1.58
N PRO A 83 -11.71 27.33 0.26
CA PRO A 83 -12.18 26.05 -0.28
C PRO A 83 -11.48 24.84 0.34
N LEU A 84 -10.14 24.78 0.32
CA LEU A 84 -9.42 23.64 0.84
C LEU A 84 -9.57 23.52 2.37
N ARG A 85 -9.45 24.63 3.09
CA ARG A 85 -9.63 24.66 4.55
C ARG A 85 -10.99 24.11 4.97
N ASN A 86 -12.07 24.56 4.33
CA ASN A 86 -13.42 24.16 4.69
C ASN A 86 -13.63 22.67 4.40
N GLU A 87 -13.08 22.13 3.32
CA GLU A 87 -13.18 20.70 3.03
C GLU A 87 -12.33 19.84 3.99
N LEU A 88 -11.12 20.30 4.36
CA LEU A 88 -10.31 19.63 5.38
C LEU A 88 -11.01 19.61 6.75
N LEU A 89 -11.68 20.71 7.12
CA LEU A 89 -12.50 20.76 8.35
C LEU A 89 -13.70 19.81 8.27
N ASN A 90 -14.38 19.75 7.13
CA ASN A 90 -15.49 18.81 6.92
C ASN A 90 -15.01 17.36 7.03
N THR A 91 -13.92 17.04 6.33
CA THR A 91 -13.25 15.73 6.39
C THR A 91 -12.84 15.38 7.83
N PHE A 92 -12.35 16.34 8.62
CA PHE A 92 -12.01 16.10 10.02
C PHE A 92 -13.22 15.65 10.84
N VAL A 93 -14.32 16.40 10.76
CA VAL A 93 -15.57 16.13 11.49
C VAL A 93 -16.14 14.76 11.12
N VAL A 94 -16.02 14.37 9.86
CA VAL A 94 -16.70 13.20 9.30
C VAL A 94 -15.84 11.93 9.40
N ASN A 95 -14.54 12.03 9.18
CA ASN A 95 -13.65 10.88 9.02
C ASN A 95 -12.68 10.70 10.20
N VAL A 96 -12.18 11.79 10.79
CA VAL A 96 -11.14 11.74 11.83
C VAL A 96 -11.76 11.73 13.24
N HIS A 97 -12.54 12.76 13.56
CA HIS A 97 -13.12 12.99 14.90
C HIS A 97 -13.92 11.81 15.45
N PRO A 98 -14.73 11.06 14.67
CA PRO A 98 -15.44 9.91 15.23
C PRO A 98 -14.52 8.78 15.70
N GLY A 99 -13.35 8.63 15.07
CA GLY A 99 -12.32 7.67 15.47
C GLY A 99 -11.50 8.14 16.66
N ILE A 100 -11.32 9.45 16.81
CA ILE A 100 -10.54 10.08 17.88
C ILE A 100 -11.20 11.42 18.33
N PRO A 101 -12.26 11.38 19.15
CA PRO A 101 -13.11 12.53 19.47
C PRO A 101 -12.45 13.45 20.52
N LEU A 102 -11.27 13.96 20.19
CA LEU A 102 -10.39 14.73 21.07
C LEU A 102 -10.74 16.21 21.19
N LEU A 103 -11.69 16.72 20.39
CA LEU A 103 -12.14 18.13 20.40
C LEU A 103 -13.59 18.29 20.85
N ASP A 104 -13.87 19.41 21.50
CA ASP A 104 -15.16 20.07 21.43
C ASP A 104 -15.23 20.86 20.11
N LEU A 105 -15.96 20.30 19.14
CA LEU A 105 -16.10 20.81 17.78
C LEU A 105 -16.74 22.20 17.76
N ALA A 106 -17.64 22.52 18.69
CA ALA A 106 -18.27 23.85 18.68
C ALA A 106 -17.25 24.93 19.02
N ASP A 107 -16.45 24.69 20.06
CA ASP A 107 -15.42 25.61 20.53
C ASP A 107 -14.31 25.79 19.49
N PHE A 108 -14.05 24.77 18.67
CA PHE A 108 -13.08 24.84 17.58
C PHE A 108 -13.64 25.46 16.29
N LEU A 109 -14.85 25.10 15.85
CA LEU A 109 -15.40 25.53 14.56
C LEU A 109 -16.03 26.93 14.60
N GLN A 110 -16.62 27.32 15.73
CA GLN A 110 -17.33 28.60 15.85
C GLN A 110 -16.40 29.82 15.68
N PRO A 111 -15.19 29.88 16.29
CA PRO A 111 -14.24 30.96 16.04
C PRO A 111 -13.88 31.09 14.55
N ILE A 112 -13.64 29.96 13.87
CA ILE A 112 -13.27 29.93 12.45
C ILE A 112 -14.42 30.43 11.57
N ALA A 113 -15.65 30.03 11.90
CA ALA A 113 -16.84 30.41 11.15
C ALA A 113 -17.20 31.91 11.30
N ILE A 114 -17.06 32.46 12.51
CA ILE A 114 -17.41 33.86 12.80
C ILE A 114 -16.27 34.82 12.43
N ASN A 115 -15.02 34.44 12.74
CA ASN A 115 -13.81 35.21 12.45
C ASN A 115 -13.89 36.68 12.93
N ASP A 116 -14.39 36.92 14.13
CA ASP A 116 -14.52 38.26 14.74
C ASP A 116 -13.42 38.61 15.75
N GLY A 117 -12.55 37.64 16.07
CA GLY A 117 -11.46 37.76 17.03
C GLY A 117 -11.87 37.76 18.50
N GLN A 118 -13.15 37.53 18.82
CA GLN A 118 -13.64 37.42 20.21
C GLN A 118 -13.33 36.05 20.82
N SER A 119 -13.43 35.00 20.01
CA SER A 119 -12.99 33.65 20.33
C SER A 119 -11.90 33.24 19.36
N ARG A 120 -10.94 32.46 19.84
CA ARG A 120 -9.73 32.14 19.08
C ARG A 120 -9.40 30.65 19.19
N VAL A 121 -8.62 30.15 18.24
CA VAL A 121 -8.08 28.79 18.22
C VAL A 121 -6.56 28.84 18.16
N SER A 122 -5.96 27.85 18.79
CA SER A 122 -4.52 27.59 18.68
C SER A 122 -4.11 27.35 17.23
N LEU A 123 -3.02 28.02 16.82
CA LEU A 123 -2.42 27.81 15.51
C LEU A 123 -1.90 26.37 15.36
N LEU A 124 -1.26 25.83 16.39
CA LEU A 124 -0.78 24.44 16.42
C LEU A 124 -1.95 23.47 16.20
N LEU A 125 -3.03 23.63 16.96
CA LEU A 125 -4.19 22.75 16.85
C LEU A 125 -4.84 22.82 15.48
N PHE A 126 -4.94 24.02 14.91
CA PHE A 126 -5.49 24.20 13.58
C PHE A 126 -4.68 23.44 12.53
N HIS A 127 -3.35 23.56 12.56
CA HIS A 127 -2.48 22.81 11.65
C HIS A 127 -2.61 21.30 11.86
N ALA A 128 -2.68 20.83 13.10
CA ALA A 128 -2.91 19.42 13.44
C ALA A 128 -4.21 18.87 12.85
N VAL A 129 -5.31 19.64 12.97
CA VAL A 129 -6.60 19.29 12.37
C VAL A 129 -6.50 19.25 10.84
N MET A 130 -5.90 20.27 10.21
CA MET A 130 -5.76 20.32 8.75
C MET A 130 -4.99 19.11 8.23
N PHE A 131 -3.85 18.85 8.84
CA PHE A 131 -2.96 17.73 8.52
C PHE A 131 -3.67 16.38 8.62
N SER A 132 -4.32 16.10 9.75
CA SER A 132 -4.95 14.79 10.01
C SER A 132 -6.05 14.43 8.99
N SER A 133 -6.65 15.42 8.33
CA SER A 133 -7.68 15.26 7.31
C SER A 133 -7.14 14.92 5.92
N VAL A 134 -5.88 15.26 5.61
CA VAL A 134 -5.33 15.09 4.24
C VAL A 134 -5.33 13.62 3.80
N ALA A 135 -5.24 12.69 4.75
CA ALA A 135 -5.31 11.25 4.46
C ALA A 135 -6.68 10.80 3.90
N PHE A 136 -7.74 11.57 4.17
CA PHE A 136 -9.13 11.18 3.89
C PHE A 136 -9.81 12.06 2.83
N ILE A 137 -9.24 13.23 2.52
CA ILE A 137 -9.83 14.19 1.58
C ILE A 137 -9.79 13.67 0.13
N GLU A 138 -10.80 14.04 -0.66
CA GLU A 138 -10.82 13.76 -2.10
C GLU A 138 -9.67 14.49 -2.82
N PRO A 139 -8.93 13.82 -3.75
CA PRO A 139 -7.70 14.37 -4.33
C PRO A 139 -7.91 15.68 -5.10
N GLU A 140 -9.09 15.87 -5.68
CA GLU A 140 -9.43 17.04 -6.49
C GLU A 140 -9.23 18.36 -5.74
N HIS A 141 -9.56 18.40 -4.44
CA HIS A 141 -9.38 19.58 -3.60
C HIS A 141 -7.89 19.93 -3.40
N LEU A 142 -7.03 18.92 -3.31
CA LEU A 142 -5.59 19.12 -3.19
C LEU A 142 -4.97 19.58 -4.52
N TYR A 143 -5.39 18.98 -5.63
CA TYR A 143 -4.94 19.39 -6.96
C TYR A 143 -5.32 20.84 -7.29
N HIS A 144 -6.53 21.26 -6.93
CA HIS A 144 -6.95 22.66 -7.08
C HIS A 144 -6.15 23.63 -6.22
N ALA A 145 -5.71 23.19 -5.04
CA ALA A 145 -4.82 23.97 -4.17
C ALA A 145 -3.34 23.94 -4.60
N GLY A 146 -3.00 23.21 -5.67
CA GLY A 146 -1.66 23.19 -6.26
C GLY A 146 -0.73 22.08 -5.75
N TYR A 147 -1.23 21.14 -4.95
CA TYR A 147 -0.46 19.95 -4.57
C TYR A 147 -0.45 18.92 -5.71
N SER A 148 0.64 18.18 -5.88
CA SER A 148 0.76 17.10 -6.88
C SER A 148 0.25 15.76 -6.38
N SER A 149 0.18 15.55 -5.06
CA SER A 149 -0.29 14.31 -4.45
C SER A 149 -0.71 14.49 -2.98
N ARG A 150 -1.46 13.53 -2.42
CA ARG A 150 -1.74 13.47 -0.98
C ARG A 150 -0.46 13.37 -0.14
N LYS A 151 0.53 12.58 -0.58
CA LYS A 151 1.80 12.40 0.13
C LYS A 151 2.58 13.71 0.26
N GLU A 152 2.64 14.52 -0.80
CA GLU A 152 3.25 15.84 -0.77
C GLU A 152 2.56 16.77 0.25
N ALA A 153 1.22 16.85 0.19
CA ALA A 153 0.44 17.67 1.12
C ALA A 153 0.63 17.20 2.57
N LEU A 154 0.59 15.89 2.83
CA LEU A 154 0.83 15.31 4.17
C LEU A 154 2.24 15.64 4.68
N GLY A 155 3.26 15.53 3.83
CA GLY A 155 4.64 15.86 4.20
C GLY A 155 4.81 17.34 4.60
N LEU A 156 4.23 18.27 3.84
CA LEU A 156 4.32 19.70 4.13
C LEU A 156 3.52 20.11 5.39
N LEU A 157 2.28 19.64 5.53
CA LEU A 157 1.43 20.00 6.66
C LEU A 157 1.93 19.36 7.97
N SER A 158 2.41 18.11 7.94
CA SER A 158 3.02 17.48 9.12
C SER A 158 4.29 18.18 9.57
N GLN A 159 5.17 18.56 8.63
CA GLN A 159 6.38 19.32 8.96
C GLN A 159 6.03 20.66 9.62
N THR A 160 4.97 21.31 9.14
CA THR A 160 4.51 22.59 9.73
C THR A 160 4.05 22.41 11.17
N GLU A 161 3.23 21.38 11.44
CA GLU A 161 2.79 21.05 12.80
C GLU A 161 3.98 20.72 13.71
N GLN A 162 4.92 19.88 13.25
CA GLN A 162 6.10 19.53 14.03
C GLN A 162 6.96 20.74 14.38
N VAL A 163 7.14 21.66 13.45
CA VAL A 163 7.90 22.90 13.68
C VAL A 163 7.18 23.80 14.68
N LEU A 164 5.85 23.94 14.59
CA LEU A 164 5.06 24.67 15.58
C LEU A 164 5.19 24.04 16.98
N TYR A 165 5.13 22.71 17.06
CA TYR A 165 5.30 21.97 18.32
C TYR A 165 6.71 22.15 18.90
N ASP A 166 7.75 21.96 18.09
CA ASP A 166 9.16 22.00 18.52
C ASP A 166 9.61 23.42 18.98
N PHE A 167 8.89 24.47 18.58
CA PHE A 167 9.14 25.86 18.97
C PHE A 167 8.24 26.36 20.12
N ASP A 168 7.52 25.44 20.79
CA ASP A 168 6.69 25.74 21.96
C ASP A 168 5.67 26.87 21.71
N VAL A 169 5.08 26.93 20.50
CA VAL A 169 4.11 27.98 20.14
C VAL A 169 2.79 27.91 20.93
N GLU A 170 2.58 26.80 21.63
CA GLU A 170 1.41 26.51 22.43
C GLU A 170 1.83 26.14 23.85
N ALA A 171 1.11 26.66 24.85
CA ALA A 171 1.35 26.41 26.26
C ALA A 171 0.23 25.57 26.92
N ASP A 172 -0.97 25.54 26.35
CA ASP A 172 -2.07 24.72 26.85
C ASP A 172 -1.76 23.24 26.65
N ARG A 173 -1.61 22.53 27.77
CA ARG A 173 -1.32 21.10 27.80
C ARG A 173 -2.41 20.26 27.16
N VAL A 174 -3.67 20.69 27.21
CA VAL A 174 -4.77 19.98 26.53
C VAL A 174 -4.58 20.08 25.02
N VAL A 175 -4.21 21.26 24.51
CA VAL A 175 -3.94 21.47 23.08
C VAL A 175 -2.70 20.70 22.62
N LEU A 176 -1.62 20.73 23.41
CA LEU A 176 -0.41 19.95 23.12
C LEU A 176 -0.70 18.44 23.07
N MET A 177 -1.56 17.94 23.96
CA MET A 177 -2.00 16.54 23.95
C MET A 177 -2.86 16.22 22.72
N GLN A 178 -3.76 17.13 22.33
CA GLN A 178 -4.61 16.99 21.14
C GLN A 178 -3.77 16.93 19.86
N ALA A 179 -2.80 17.85 19.70
CA ALA A 179 -1.87 17.87 18.57
C ALA A 179 -1.02 16.58 18.53
N ALA A 180 -0.39 16.20 19.65
CA ALA A 180 0.38 14.96 19.74
C ALA A 180 -0.45 13.71 19.39
N LEU A 181 -1.72 13.65 19.80
CA LEU A 181 -2.62 12.56 19.43
C LEU A 181 -2.92 12.51 17.93
N LEU A 182 -3.12 13.67 17.27
CA LEU A 182 -3.31 13.75 15.83
C LEU A 182 -2.04 13.35 15.06
N MET A 183 -0.87 13.70 15.57
CA MET A 183 0.42 13.22 15.03
C MET A 183 0.53 11.70 15.01
N THR A 184 -0.13 10.98 15.92
CA THR A 184 -0.09 9.50 15.90
C THR A 184 -0.69 8.90 14.63
N TYR A 185 -1.49 9.64 13.84
CA TYR A 185 -2.14 9.14 12.61
C TYR A 185 -1.19 9.02 11.41
N TRP A 186 0.06 9.47 11.55
CA TRP A 186 1.02 9.56 10.45
C TRP A 186 2.43 9.16 10.89
N HIS A 187 3.18 8.65 9.93
CA HIS A 187 4.63 8.56 9.92
C HIS A 187 5.05 8.47 8.44
N GLU A 188 6.07 9.22 8.04
CA GLU A 188 6.48 9.28 6.63
C GLU A 188 7.13 7.96 6.19
N THR A 189 7.90 7.35 7.08
CA THR A 189 8.56 6.05 6.85
C THR A 189 8.51 5.19 8.11
N PRO A 190 8.63 3.85 7.99
CA PRO A 190 8.70 2.95 9.15
C PRO A 190 9.88 3.22 10.10
N ASP A 191 10.92 3.90 9.62
CA ASP A 191 12.16 4.19 10.36
C ASP A 191 12.21 5.62 10.91
N ASP A 192 11.10 6.36 10.84
CA ASP A 192 11.02 7.74 11.36
C ASP A 192 11.28 7.74 12.88
N PRO A 193 12.25 8.53 13.39
CA PRO A 193 12.50 8.62 14.83
C PRO A 193 11.31 9.19 15.62
N LYS A 194 10.43 9.98 14.99
CA LYS A 194 9.20 10.51 15.60
C LYS A 194 7.97 9.72 15.14
N ASP A 195 8.01 8.40 15.32
CA ASP A 195 6.92 7.48 14.95
C ASP A 195 5.65 7.64 15.84
N PHE A 196 4.64 6.79 15.61
CA PHE A 196 3.41 6.81 16.41
C PHE A 196 3.68 6.61 17.92
N HIS A 197 4.70 5.83 18.27
CA HIS A 197 5.01 5.49 19.66
C HIS A 197 5.59 6.72 20.37
N TYR A 198 6.50 7.44 19.72
CA TYR A 198 7.04 8.72 20.19
C TYR A 198 5.93 9.71 20.56
N TRP A 199 5.01 9.98 19.63
CA TRP A 199 3.91 10.93 19.86
C TRP A 199 2.90 10.45 20.91
N LEU A 200 2.67 9.13 20.98
CA LEU A 200 1.79 8.55 21.98
C LEU A 200 2.38 8.64 23.40
N GLU A 201 3.69 8.45 23.56
CA GLU A 201 4.38 8.65 24.85
C GLU A 201 4.34 10.12 25.29
N ILE A 202 4.48 11.06 24.35
CA ILE A 202 4.27 12.49 24.62
C ILE A 202 2.85 12.74 25.13
N ALA A 203 1.83 12.27 24.40
CA ALA A 203 0.44 12.45 24.79
C ALA A 203 0.15 11.82 26.16
N LEU A 204 0.71 10.64 26.46
CA LEU A 204 0.58 9.97 27.74
C LEU A 204 1.29 10.73 28.87
N SER A 205 2.51 11.21 28.63
CA SER A 205 3.26 12.05 29.56
C SER A 205 2.49 13.32 29.93
N ILE A 206 1.91 13.98 28.93
CA ILE A 206 1.06 15.15 29.15
C ILE A 206 -0.18 14.75 29.95
N ALA A 207 -0.90 13.70 29.56
CA ALA A 207 -2.09 13.21 30.27
C ALA A 207 -1.82 12.92 31.75
N THR A 208 -0.69 12.29 32.08
CA THR A 208 -0.25 12.09 33.45
C THR A 208 0.06 13.41 34.16
N SER A 209 0.70 14.36 33.46
CA SER A 209 1.08 15.66 34.04
C SER A 209 -0.09 16.56 34.41
N ILE A 210 -1.24 16.42 33.73
CA ILE A 210 -2.47 17.18 34.02
C ILE A 210 -3.48 16.37 34.85
N GLY A 211 -3.13 15.16 35.28
CA GLY A 211 -3.94 14.35 36.19
C GLY A 211 -5.12 13.63 35.55
N LEU A 212 -5.06 13.27 34.25
CA LEU A 212 -6.13 12.48 33.61
C LEU A 212 -6.28 11.06 34.16
N GLN A 213 -5.27 10.56 34.88
CA GLN A 213 -5.34 9.28 35.59
C GLN A 213 -5.76 9.53 37.05
N PRO A 214 -6.98 9.13 37.46
CA PRO A 214 -7.43 9.34 38.83
C PRO A 214 -6.57 8.53 39.80
N VAL A 215 -5.90 9.22 40.72
CA VAL A 215 -5.40 8.64 41.96
C VAL A 215 -6.64 8.25 42.80
N PRO A 216 -6.67 7.08 43.45
CA PRO A 216 -7.82 6.63 44.26
C PRO A 216 -7.99 7.43 45.57
N ASP A 217 -7.90 8.76 45.53
CA ASP A 217 -8.19 9.62 46.67
C ASP A 217 -9.67 10.06 46.62
N PRO A 218 -10.50 9.78 47.65
CA PRO A 218 -11.94 10.04 47.61
C PRO A 218 -12.34 11.50 47.82
N SER A 219 -11.39 12.44 47.82
CA SER A 219 -11.62 13.83 48.23
C SER A 219 -12.07 14.72 47.07
N ASP A 220 -13.39 14.86 46.93
CA ASP A 220 -14.16 15.99 46.36
C ASP A 220 -13.81 16.58 44.98
N ASP A 221 -12.93 15.97 44.17
CA ASP A 221 -12.72 16.45 42.81
C ASP A 221 -13.86 15.92 41.89
N PRO A 222 -14.70 16.79 41.29
CA PRO A 222 -15.66 16.35 40.29
C PRO A 222 -14.87 15.68 39.18
N GLY A 223 -14.99 14.35 39.05
CA GLY A 223 -14.18 13.56 38.12
C GLY A 223 -14.12 14.14 36.70
N PRO A 224 -13.16 13.70 35.88
CA PRO A 224 -12.75 14.38 34.65
C PRO A 224 -13.94 14.81 33.77
N THR A 225 -13.86 16.02 33.21
CA THR A 225 -14.85 16.56 32.26
C THR A 225 -15.07 15.60 31.08
N GLY A 226 -16.17 15.77 30.33
CA GLY A 226 -16.47 14.92 29.16
C GLY A 226 -15.31 14.89 28.16
N LEU A 227 -14.68 16.05 27.91
CA LEU A 227 -13.49 16.17 27.07
C LEU A 227 -12.31 15.38 27.63
N TRP A 228 -12.03 15.48 28.92
CA TRP A 228 -10.89 14.78 29.55
C TRP A 228 -11.06 13.26 29.50
N LYS A 229 -12.27 12.75 29.73
CA LYS A 229 -12.55 11.32 29.54
C LYS A 229 -12.33 10.92 28.09
N ARG A 230 -12.83 11.69 27.12
CA ARG A 230 -12.62 11.40 25.69
C ARG A 230 -11.14 11.40 25.33
N LEU A 231 -10.36 12.36 25.81
CA LEU A 231 -8.90 12.42 25.60
C LEU A 231 -8.18 11.20 26.15
N TRP A 232 -8.48 10.80 27.40
CA TRP A 232 -7.91 9.57 27.98
C TRP A 232 -8.21 8.35 27.11
N TRP A 233 -9.48 8.18 26.70
CA TRP A 233 -9.88 7.04 25.88
C TRP A 233 -9.37 7.12 24.43
N CYS A 234 -9.03 8.31 23.92
CA CYS A 234 -8.30 8.47 22.67
C CYS A 234 -6.90 7.87 22.79
N VAL A 235 -6.14 8.22 23.84
CA VAL A 235 -4.82 7.63 24.12
C VAL A 235 -4.94 6.11 24.30
N TYR A 236 -5.87 5.67 25.16
CA TYR A 236 -6.05 4.26 25.49
C TYR A 236 -6.37 3.42 24.25
N THR A 237 -7.34 3.85 23.43
CA THR A 237 -7.72 3.11 22.22
C THR A 237 -6.60 3.15 21.18
N ARG A 238 -5.87 4.25 21.05
CA ARG A 238 -4.73 4.35 20.12
C ARG A 238 -3.60 3.40 20.51
N ASP A 239 -3.25 3.32 21.79
CA ASP A 239 -2.24 2.40 22.32
C ASP A 239 -2.60 0.94 22.03
N HIS A 240 -3.81 0.52 22.43
CA HIS A 240 -4.21 -0.89 22.36
C HIS A 240 -4.42 -1.39 20.93
N LEU A 241 -4.95 -0.54 20.04
CA LEU A 241 -5.12 -0.89 18.63
C LEU A 241 -3.77 -1.02 17.91
N ASN A 242 -2.78 -0.17 18.24
CA ASN A 242 -1.44 -0.32 17.70
C ASN A 242 -0.73 -1.55 18.31
N ALA A 243 -0.85 -1.76 19.62
CA ALA A 243 -0.25 -2.91 20.32
C ALA A 243 -0.68 -4.25 19.71
N ILE A 244 -1.98 -4.45 19.45
CA ILE A 244 -2.48 -5.69 18.83
C ILE A 244 -2.06 -5.84 17.37
N ASN A 245 -2.00 -4.75 16.61
CA ASN A 245 -1.59 -4.77 15.21
C ASN A 245 -0.09 -5.05 15.05
N LEU A 246 0.74 -4.43 15.90
CA LEU A 246 2.20 -4.53 15.84
C LEU A 246 2.75 -5.71 16.66
N ARG A 247 1.89 -6.45 17.36
CA ARG A 247 2.24 -7.52 18.30
C ARG A 247 3.24 -7.09 19.36
N ARG A 248 3.07 -5.87 19.88
CA ARG A 248 3.88 -5.30 20.96
C ARG A 248 3.05 -5.18 22.23
N PRO A 249 3.66 -5.21 23.42
CA PRO A 249 2.94 -4.89 24.64
C PRO A 249 2.42 -3.44 24.59
N PRO A 250 1.20 -3.17 25.10
CA PRO A 250 0.70 -1.80 25.20
C PRO A 250 1.51 -1.00 26.24
N ILE A 251 1.58 0.31 26.05
CA ILE A 251 2.26 1.23 26.98
C ILE A 251 1.45 1.32 28.28
N ILE A 252 0.12 1.44 28.17
CA ILE A 252 -0.79 1.60 29.29
C ILE A 252 -1.09 0.24 29.90
N ARG A 253 -0.80 0.11 31.20
CA ARG A 253 -1.13 -1.09 31.99
C ARG A 253 -2.54 -0.95 32.57
N GLU A 254 -3.36 -2.00 32.46
CA GLU A 254 -4.73 -2.03 33.04
C GLU A 254 -4.71 -1.91 34.58
N GLU A 255 -3.63 -2.37 35.21
CA GLU A 255 -3.32 -2.18 36.63
C GLU A 255 -3.16 -0.69 36.96
N GLY A 256 -4.26 -0.04 37.38
CA GLY A 256 -4.27 1.37 37.76
C GLY A 256 -5.13 2.28 36.87
N CYS A 257 -5.80 1.74 35.84
CA CYS A 257 -6.74 2.53 35.05
C CYS A 257 -8.10 2.67 35.77
N SER A 258 -8.36 3.85 36.35
CA SER A 258 -9.57 4.18 37.12
C SER A 258 -10.59 5.04 36.35
N VAL A 259 -10.26 5.47 35.12
CA VAL A 259 -11.16 6.31 34.30
C VAL A 259 -12.32 5.47 33.77
N ALA A 260 -13.55 5.87 34.11
CA ALA A 260 -14.76 5.23 33.61
C ALA A 260 -14.88 5.34 32.07
N LEU A 261 -15.49 4.33 31.43
CA LEU A 261 -15.81 4.37 30.00
C LEU A 261 -16.63 5.62 29.65
N PRO A 262 -16.42 6.23 28.47
CA PRO A 262 -17.22 7.38 28.06
C PRO A 262 -18.68 6.97 27.88
N THR A 263 -19.55 7.93 28.11
CA THR A 263 -21.00 7.86 27.93
C THR A 263 -21.43 8.90 26.91
N LEU A 264 -22.65 8.81 26.38
CA LEU A 264 -23.14 9.78 25.40
C LEU A 264 -23.16 11.22 25.91
N SER A 265 -23.26 11.44 27.22
CA SER A 265 -23.20 12.78 27.82
C SER A 265 -21.80 13.40 27.79
N ASP A 266 -20.75 12.61 27.51
CA ASP A 266 -19.38 13.12 27.38
C ASP A 266 -19.10 13.69 25.97
N PHE A 267 -20.09 13.67 25.05
CA PHE A 267 -20.00 14.13 23.66
C PHE A 267 -20.95 15.29 23.36
N GLU A 268 -20.58 16.13 22.40
CA GLU A 268 -21.42 17.26 21.93
C GLU A 268 -22.52 16.81 20.97
N ILE A 269 -23.57 16.18 21.49
CA ILE A 269 -24.73 15.76 20.69
C ILE A 269 -25.76 16.89 20.66
N ARG A 270 -25.73 17.70 19.60
CA ARG A 270 -26.62 18.87 19.40
C ARG A 270 -26.72 19.27 17.93
N VAL A 271 -27.71 20.08 17.59
CA VAL A 271 -27.71 20.80 16.31
C VAL A 271 -26.71 21.96 16.44
N PHE A 272 -25.68 21.96 15.60
CA PHE A 272 -24.63 22.98 15.64
C PHE A 272 -25.12 24.33 15.07
N PRO A 273 -24.48 25.46 15.44
CA PRO A 273 -24.80 26.78 14.90
C PRO A 273 -24.78 26.82 13.37
N LYS A 274 -25.59 27.70 12.78
CA LYS A 274 -25.72 27.81 11.31
C LYS A 274 -24.41 28.21 10.66
N GLU A 275 -23.65 29.07 11.31
CA GLU A 275 -22.36 29.58 10.89
C GLU A 275 -21.37 28.42 10.72
N SER A 276 -21.25 27.55 11.73
CA SER A 276 -20.39 26.36 11.68
C SER A 276 -20.84 25.34 10.64
N THR A 277 -22.15 25.12 10.49
CA THR A 277 -22.66 24.18 9.47
C THR A 277 -22.49 24.72 8.05
N GLN A 278 -22.67 26.03 7.83
CA GLN A 278 -22.46 26.69 6.54
C GLN A 278 -20.99 26.73 6.13
N LEU A 279 -20.07 26.94 7.10
CA LEU A 279 -18.63 26.83 6.87
C LEU A 279 -18.28 25.50 6.19
N LEU A 280 -18.94 24.42 6.58
CA LEU A 280 -18.71 23.06 6.10
C LEU A 280 -19.76 22.58 5.09
N GLY A 281 -20.25 23.48 4.22
CA GLY A 281 -21.13 23.09 3.12
C GLY A 281 -22.49 22.50 3.54
N SER A 282 -23.00 22.88 4.72
CA SER A 282 -24.18 22.29 5.36
C SER A 282 -23.99 20.82 5.77
N CYS A 283 -22.84 20.51 6.36
CA CYS A 283 -22.49 19.18 6.88
C CYS A 283 -23.65 18.53 7.65
N LYS A 284 -24.21 17.45 7.09
CA LYS A 284 -25.42 16.77 7.61
C LYS A 284 -25.18 16.14 8.99
N ILE A 285 -23.96 15.73 9.29
CA ILE A 285 -23.60 15.17 10.62
C ILE A 285 -23.76 16.25 11.70
N LEU A 286 -23.30 17.48 11.47
CA LEU A 286 -23.45 18.58 12.43
C LEU A 286 -24.91 19.04 12.61
N GLN A 287 -25.78 18.72 11.65
CA GLN A 287 -27.22 19.03 11.71
C GLN A 287 -28.05 17.90 12.34
N SER A 288 -27.48 16.71 12.51
CA SER A 288 -28.20 15.50 12.95
C SER A 288 -27.68 14.95 14.28
N PRO A 289 -28.35 15.26 15.41
CA PRO A 289 -28.03 14.66 16.70
C PRO A 289 -28.10 13.13 16.69
N GLN A 290 -28.94 12.55 15.82
CA GLN A 290 -29.04 11.09 15.67
C GLN A 290 -27.76 10.49 15.10
N HIS A 291 -27.20 11.09 14.05
CA HIS A 291 -25.95 10.61 13.44
C HIS A 291 -24.75 10.85 14.38
N GLN A 292 -24.71 11.99 15.07
CA GLN A 292 -23.70 12.26 16.11
C GLN A 292 -23.74 11.22 17.24
N LYS A 293 -24.95 10.87 17.72
CA LYS A 293 -25.13 9.81 18.72
C LYS A 293 -24.60 8.46 18.24
N GLN A 294 -24.82 8.10 16.98
CA GLN A 294 -24.31 6.84 16.42
C GLN A 294 -22.77 6.83 16.36
N LEU A 295 -22.14 7.91 15.91
CA LEU A 295 -20.68 8.05 15.87
C LEU A 295 -20.06 8.01 17.28
N ALA A 296 -20.66 8.72 18.24
CA ALA A 296 -20.25 8.66 19.64
C ALA A 296 -20.38 7.24 20.22
N GLN A 297 -21.48 6.54 19.94
CA GLN A 297 -21.68 5.16 20.38
C GLN A 297 -20.64 4.20 19.76
N ILE A 298 -20.27 4.39 18.50
CA ILE A 298 -19.19 3.60 17.87
C ILE A 298 -17.87 3.77 18.64
N PHE A 299 -17.50 5.01 19.00
CA PHE A 299 -16.29 5.24 19.80
C PHE A 299 -16.37 4.60 21.19
N ILE A 300 -17.51 4.69 21.87
CA ILE A 300 -17.74 4.07 23.19
C ILE A 300 -17.55 2.55 23.10
N GLU A 301 -18.13 1.91 22.08
CA GLU A 301 -18.00 0.46 21.90
C GLU A 301 -16.58 0.07 21.46
N LYS A 302 -15.90 0.91 20.68
CA LYS A 302 -14.47 0.76 20.37
C LYS A 302 -13.61 0.79 21.64
N ALA A 303 -13.87 1.75 22.54
CA ALA A 303 -13.20 1.86 23.83
C ALA A 303 -13.44 0.62 24.70
N ARG A 304 -14.69 0.15 24.79
CA ARG A 304 -15.03 -1.08 25.50
C ARG A 304 -14.31 -2.30 24.90
N LEU A 305 -14.29 -2.44 23.58
CA LEU A 305 -13.57 -3.52 22.91
C LEU A 305 -12.06 -3.48 23.19
N CYS A 306 -11.47 -2.29 23.25
CA CYS A 306 -10.05 -2.14 23.61
C CYS A 306 -9.73 -2.63 25.03
N THR A 307 -10.68 -2.56 25.98
CA THR A 307 -10.50 -3.18 27.30
C THR A 307 -10.46 -4.70 27.25
N VAL A 308 -11.17 -5.32 26.30
CA VAL A 308 -11.08 -6.76 26.05
C VAL A 308 -9.75 -7.09 25.37
N ILE A 309 -9.33 -6.27 24.39
CA ILE A 309 -8.02 -6.40 23.72
C ILE A 309 -6.86 -6.30 24.73
N SER A 310 -6.91 -5.40 25.72
CA SER A 310 -5.94 -5.32 26.81
C SER A 310 -5.72 -6.68 27.47
N ARG A 311 -6.81 -7.40 27.77
CA ARG A 311 -6.76 -8.72 28.38
C ARG A 311 -6.21 -9.76 27.43
N ILE A 312 -6.58 -9.72 26.15
CA ILE A 312 -6.05 -10.62 25.11
C ILE A 312 -4.53 -10.46 24.98
N LEU A 313 -4.02 -9.23 24.95
CA LEU A 313 -2.59 -8.93 24.84
C LEU A 313 -1.78 -9.45 26.04
N ARG A 314 -2.44 -9.66 27.19
CA ARG A 314 -1.85 -10.15 28.44
C ARG A 314 -2.20 -11.60 28.76
N ALA A 315 -3.07 -12.23 27.97
CA ALA A 315 -3.67 -13.51 28.31
C ALA A 315 -2.63 -14.65 28.31
N GLU A 316 -2.64 -15.43 29.38
CA GLU A 316 -2.02 -16.77 29.40
C GLU A 316 -3.04 -17.82 28.90
N LEU A 317 -2.56 -19.01 28.49
CA LEU A 317 -3.39 -20.13 28.00
C LEU A 317 -4.59 -20.42 28.92
N SER A 318 -4.40 -20.33 30.23
CA SER A 318 -5.43 -20.55 31.27
C SER A 318 -6.58 -19.54 31.22
N THR A 319 -6.33 -18.32 30.73
CA THR A 319 -7.29 -17.20 30.69
C THR A 319 -7.93 -17.00 29.31
N SER A 320 -7.52 -17.78 28.31
CA SER A 320 -7.98 -17.60 26.93
C SER A 320 -9.49 -17.83 26.76
N SER A 321 -10.07 -18.81 27.46
CA SER A 321 -11.52 -19.06 27.43
C SER A 321 -12.33 -17.92 28.04
N GLN A 322 -11.76 -17.16 28.97
CA GLN A 322 -12.39 -15.96 29.54
C GLN A 322 -12.38 -14.81 28.53
N CYS A 323 -11.28 -14.64 27.80
CA CYS A 323 -11.19 -13.63 26.74
C CYS A 323 -12.16 -13.91 25.59
N ASP A 324 -12.32 -15.18 25.19
CA ASP A 324 -13.33 -15.58 24.18
C ASP A 324 -14.73 -15.17 24.63
N ARG A 325 -15.13 -15.51 25.86
CA ARG A 325 -16.43 -15.13 26.42
C ARG A 325 -16.64 -13.63 26.46
N LEU A 326 -15.60 -12.85 26.80
CA LEU A 326 -15.68 -11.39 26.83
C LEU A 326 -15.86 -10.79 25.43
N LEU A 327 -15.20 -11.33 24.41
CA LEU A 327 -15.37 -10.92 23.02
C LEU A 327 -16.79 -11.25 22.50
N GLU A 328 -17.27 -12.46 22.77
CA GLU A 328 -18.62 -12.88 22.40
C GLU A 328 -19.70 -12.06 23.12
N ASP A 329 -19.51 -11.81 24.42
CA ASP A 329 -20.40 -10.97 25.21
C ASP A 329 -20.47 -9.54 24.65
N TRP A 330 -19.31 -8.95 24.32
CA TRP A 330 -19.26 -7.64 23.67
C TRP A 330 -20.01 -7.63 22.33
N HIS A 331 -19.78 -8.64 21.48
CA HIS A 331 -20.39 -8.72 20.15
C HIS A 331 -21.91 -8.92 20.20
N THR A 332 -22.39 -9.76 21.12
CA THR A 332 -23.83 -10.04 21.30
C THR A 332 -24.60 -8.85 21.86
N HIS A 333 -23.98 -8.04 22.73
CA HIS A 333 -24.58 -6.83 23.28
C HIS A 333 -24.37 -5.57 22.43
N LEU A 334 -23.69 -5.67 21.29
CA LEU A 334 -23.44 -4.54 20.41
C LEU A 334 -24.78 -3.99 19.86
N PRO A 335 -25.10 -2.68 20.07
CA PRO A 335 -26.35 -2.09 19.58
C PRO A 335 -26.53 -2.22 18.07
N LEU A 336 -27.77 -2.42 17.61
CA LEU A 336 -28.04 -2.62 16.17
C LEU A 336 -27.62 -1.42 15.32
N GLU A 337 -27.68 -0.21 15.86
CA GLU A 337 -27.39 1.03 15.14
C GLU A 337 -25.88 1.23 14.89
N VAL A 338 -25.02 0.50 15.58
CA VAL A 338 -23.55 0.57 15.43
C VAL A 338 -22.95 -0.72 14.88
N ARG A 339 -23.78 -1.74 14.65
CA ARG A 339 -23.36 -3.01 14.06
C ARG A 339 -23.11 -2.84 12.56
N TYR A 340 -22.03 -3.45 12.07
CA TYR A 340 -21.78 -3.54 10.63
C TYR A 340 -22.86 -4.37 9.94
N GLN A 341 -23.32 -3.87 8.79
CA GLN A 341 -24.22 -4.58 7.90
C GLN A 341 -23.66 -4.48 6.48
N PRO A 342 -23.64 -5.58 5.70
CA PRO A 342 -23.23 -5.52 4.30
C PRO A 342 -24.06 -4.51 3.51
N PRO A 343 -23.46 -3.84 2.51
CA PRO A 343 -24.15 -2.80 1.76
C PRO A 343 -25.29 -3.41 0.94
N SER A 344 -26.51 -2.90 1.15
CA SER A 344 -27.69 -3.35 0.39
C SER A 344 -27.76 -2.77 -1.02
N ALA A 345 -27.02 -1.69 -1.29
CA ALA A 345 -26.98 -0.98 -2.56
C ALA A 345 -25.52 -0.62 -2.93
N PRO A 346 -25.18 -0.48 -4.22
CA PRO A 346 -23.83 -0.12 -4.67
C PRO A 346 -23.45 1.34 -4.33
N SER A 347 -24.41 2.21 -4.04
CA SER A 347 -24.14 3.59 -3.64
C SER A 347 -24.87 3.91 -2.34
N LEU A 348 -24.15 4.46 -1.37
CA LEU A 348 -24.73 4.95 -0.12
C LEU A 348 -24.96 6.47 -0.19
N PRO A 349 -26.01 6.98 0.48
CA PRO A 349 -26.14 8.41 0.71
C PRO A 349 -24.88 8.97 1.38
N GLU A 350 -24.52 10.19 1.02
CA GLU A 350 -23.33 10.90 1.49
C GLU A 350 -23.17 10.87 3.03
N VAL A 351 -24.25 11.04 3.78
CA VAL A 351 -24.24 11.03 5.26
C VAL A 351 -24.09 9.63 5.85
N GLU A 352 -24.46 8.59 5.11
CA GLU A 352 -24.39 7.19 5.57
C GLU A 352 -23.03 6.55 5.25
N LYS A 353 -22.29 7.05 4.26
CA LYS A 353 -20.94 6.55 3.94
C LYS A 353 -19.99 6.58 5.16
N PRO A 354 -19.85 7.68 5.92
CA PRO A 354 -18.96 7.74 7.08
C PRO A 354 -19.38 6.75 8.18
N LEU A 355 -20.68 6.66 8.46
CA LEU A 355 -21.21 5.71 9.44
C LEU A 355 -20.93 4.27 9.02
N PHE A 356 -21.11 3.96 7.74
CA PHE A 356 -20.79 2.65 7.19
C PHE A 356 -19.31 2.31 7.39
N VAL A 357 -18.39 3.23 7.08
CA VAL A 357 -16.94 3.04 7.27
C VAL A 357 -16.60 2.80 8.74
N HIS A 358 -17.13 3.62 9.66
CA HIS A 358 -16.86 3.48 11.09
C HIS A 358 -17.43 2.18 11.68
N ARG A 359 -18.63 1.75 11.25
CA ARG A 359 -19.21 0.44 11.63
C ARG A 359 -18.37 -0.72 11.09
N ALA A 360 -17.96 -0.64 9.82
CA ALA A 360 -17.11 -1.63 9.18
C ALA A 360 -15.75 -1.76 9.89
N TRP A 361 -15.14 -0.62 10.22
CA TRP A 361 -13.86 -0.60 10.93
C TRP A 361 -13.97 -1.16 12.35
N LEU A 362 -15.02 -0.83 13.11
CA LEU A 362 -15.29 -1.43 14.42
C LEU A 362 -15.41 -2.97 14.32
N ASN A 363 -16.11 -3.46 13.30
CA ASN A 363 -16.25 -4.90 13.06
C ASN A 363 -14.91 -5.55 12.70
N MET A 364 -14.06 -4.90 11.88
CA MET A 364 -12.72 -5.39 11.58
C MET A 364 -11.81 -5.46 12.82
N ILE A 365 -11.91 -4.49 13.75
CA ILE A 365 -11.18 -4.54 15.04
C ILE A 365 -11.59 -5.78 15.83
N PHE A 366 -12.90 -6.05 15.93
CA PHE A 366 -13.42 -7.22 16.64
C PHE A 366 -12.91 -8.53 16.03
N LEU A 367 -13.00 -8.66 14.70
CA LEU A 367 -12.53 -9.84 13.98
C LEU A 367 -11.01 -10.03 14.12
N ALA A 368 -10.23 -8.94 14.03
CA ALA A 368 -8.79 -8.97 14.23
C ALA A 368 -8.42 -9.42 15.67
N ALA A 369 -9.17 -8.96 16.67
CA ALA A 369 -8.98 -9.36 18.07
C ALA A 369 -9.30 -10.85 18.31
N SER A 370 -10.42 -11.34 17.77
CA SER A 370 -10.78 -12.76 17.82
C SER A 370 -9.72 -13.63 17.12
N SER A 371 -9.29 -13.22 15.92
CA SER A 371 -8.25 -13.89 15.16
C SER A 371 -6.90 -13.92 15.91
N ALA A 372 -6.53 -12.83 16.61
CA ALA A 372 -5.31 -12.76 17.40
C ALA A 372 -5.33 -13.68 18.63
N LEU A 373 -6.47 -13.74 19.34
CA LEU A 373 -6.65 -14.59 20.51
C LEU A 373 -6.46 -16.08 20.17
N HIS A 374 -7.09 -16.54 19.08
CA HIS A 374 -7.00 -17.94 18.67
C HIS A 374 -5.63 -18.30 18.06
N ARG A 375 -4.98 -17.40 17.31
CA ARG A 375 -3.59 -17.65 16.83
C ARG A 375 -2.61 -17.92 17.96
N HIS A 376 -2.75 -17.25 19.10
CA HIS A 376 -1.88 -17.47 20.26
C HIS A 376 -2.00 -18.90 20.83
N GLN A 377 -3.19 -19.51 20.71
CA GLN A 377 -3.44 -20.89 21.13
C GLN A 377 -2.79 -21.91 20.18
N THR A 378 -2.78 -21.64 18.87
CA THR A 378 -2.24 -22.57 17.86
C THR A 378 -0.70 -22.65 17.87
N SER A 379 -0.01 -21.53 18.13
CA SER A 379 1.46 -21.44 18.01
C SER A 379 2.26 -22.13 19.14
N ARG A 380 1.64 -22.45 20.28
CA ARG A 380 2.33 -23.05 21.44
C ARG A 380 2.13 -24.57 21.58
N ASN A 381 1.20 -25.16 20.83
CA ASN A 381 0.83 -26.58 20.93
C ASN A 381 1.60 -27.52 19.98
N VAL A 382 2.59 -27.03 19.23
CA VAL A 382 3.35 -27.82 18.23
C VAL A 382 4.31 -28.84 18.88
N ASN A 383 4.56 -28.75 20.19
CA ASN A 383 5.60 -29.54 20.89
C ASN A 383 5.07 -30.69 21.78
N ASP A 384 3.76 -30.91 21.90
CA ASP A 384 3.21 -31.96 22.79
C ASP A 384 2.53 -33.12 22.04
N PRO A 385 2.62 -34.36 22.56
CA PRO A 385 2.02 -35.54 21.94
C PRO A 385 0.48 -35.49 21.95
N PRO A 386 -0.20 -36.11 20.97
CA PRO A 386 -1.64 -35.95 20.79
C PRO A 386 -2.43 -36.72 21.86
N VAL A 387 -3.09 -35.98 22.77
CA VAL A 387 -4.16 -36.52 23.62
C VAL A 387 -5.51 -35.89 23.22
N SER A 388 -6.56 -36.70 23.23
CA SER A 388 -7.80 -36.59 22.44
C SER A 388 -8.76 -35.41 22.72
N VAL A 389 -8.42 -34.46 23.59
CA VAL A 389 -9.21 -33.23 23.84
C VAL A 389 -8.49 -31.98 23.34
N GLU A 390 -7.16 -31.98 23.37
CA GLU A 390 -6.32 -30.85 22.93
C GLU A 390 -6.33 -30.69 21.41
N SER A 391 -6.49 -31.78 20.64
CA SER A 391 -6.63 -31.70 19.19
C SER A 391 -7.94 -31.03 18.76
N LEU A 392 -9.05 -31.30 19.45
CA LEU A 392 -10.36 -30.69 19.18
C LEU A 392 -10.33 -29.17 19.47
N LEU A 393 -9.68 -28.76 20.55
CA LEU A 393 -9.51 -27.34 20.88
C LEU A 393 -8.61 -26.63 19.87
N SER A 394 -7.55 -27.29 19.39
CA SER A 394 -6.69 -26.79 18.31
C SER A 394 -7.45 -26.63 16.99
N ASP A 395 -8.31 -27.59 16.64
CA ASP A 395 -9.15 -27.54 15.43
C ASP A 395 -10.20 -26.43 15.50
N LEU A 396 -10.85 -26.24 16.65
CA LEU A 396 -11.80 -25.14 16.88
C LEU A 396 -11.11 -23.78 16.79
N SER A 397 -9.94 -23.64 17.41
CA SER A 397 -9.12 -22.41 17.36
C SER A 397 -8.71 -22.06 15.92
N ARG A 398 -8.25 -23.05 15.15
CA ARG A 398 -7.91 -22.90 13.73
C ARG A 398 -9.13 -22.49 12.88
N SER A 399 -10.29 -23.08 13.14
CA SER A 399 -11.55 -22.74 12.47
C SER A 399 -11.97 -21.29 12.76
N GLN A 400 -11.83 -20.82 14.00
CA GLN A 400 -12.14 -19.44 14.35
C GLN A 400 -11.20 -18.42 13.69
N VAL A 401 -9.90 -18.75 13.60
CA VAL A 401 -8.94 -17.92 12.85
C VAL A 401 -9.36 -17.81 11.38
N GLN A 402 -9.74 -18.91 10.74
CA GLN A 402 -10.19 -18.92 9.35
C GLN A 402 -11.48 -18.12 9.17
N HIS A 403 -12.48 -18.32 10.04
CA HIS A 403 -13.75 -17.59 9.99
C HIS A 403 -13.54 -16.07 10.14
N ALA A 404 -12.74 -15.64 11.12
CA ALA A 404 -12.46 -14.21 11.32
C ALA A 404 -11.72 -13.60 10.12
N THR A 405 -10.79 -14.34 9.54
CA THR A 405 -9.99 -13.94 8.38
C THR A 405 -10.86 -13.78 7.13
N GLN A 406 -11.77 -14.73 6.88
CA GLN A 406 -12.77 -14.65 5.81
C GLN A 406 -13.74 -13.48 6.03
N ALA A 407 -14.20 -13.27 7.26
CA ALA A 407 -15.13 -12.19 7.58
C ALA A 407 -14.50 -10.80 7.37
N ILE A 408 -13.21 -10.62 7.65
CA ILE A 408 -12.50 -9.35 7.36
C ILE A 408 -12.51 -9.08 5.86
N ALA A 409 -12.25 -10.09 5.02
CA ALA A 409 -12.28 -9.92 3.58
C ALA A 409 -13.69 -9.59 3.04
N THR A 410 -14.74 -10.18 3.61
CA THR A 410 -16.13 -9.81 3.27
C THR A 410 -16.45 -8.35 3.63
N VAL A 411 -15.90 -7.84 4.75
CA VAL A 411 -16.02 -6.41 5.11
C VAL A 411 -15.26 -5.54 4.10
N ALA A 412 -14.04 -5.94 3.71
CA ALA A 412 -13.23 -5.27 2.70
C ALA A 412 -13.95 -5.19 1.33
N GLU A 413 -14.58 -6.28 0.90
CA GLU A 413 -15.41 -6.31 -0.30
C GLU A 413 -16.57 -5.30 -0.21
N GLY A 414 -17.28 -5.29 0.92
CA GLY A 414 -18.37 -4.35 1.18
C GLY A 414 -17.92 -2.88 1.08
N LEU A 415 -16.75 -2.56 1.63
CA LEU A 415 -16.14 -1.23 1.54
C LEU A 415 -15.75 -0.85 0.11
N GLY A 416 -15.23 -1.81 -0.67
CA GLY A 416 -14.91 -1.62 -2.09
C GLY A 416 -16.15 -1.38 -2.95
N ARG A 417 -17.25 -2.09 -2.68
CA ARG A 417 -18.50 -1.97 -3.45
C ARG A 417 -19.17 -0.59 -3.36
N VAL A 418 -18.94 0.14 -2.27
CA VAL A 418 -19.53 1.47 -2.03
C VAL A 418 -18.52 2.61 -2.17
N ASP A 419 -17.33 2.30 -2.69
CA ASP A 419 -16.22 3.25 -2.89
C ASP A 419 -15.88 4.04 -1.61
N ALA A 420 -15.56 3.30 -0.55
CA ALA A 420 -15.29 3.86 0.78
C ALA A 420 -13.98 3.36 1.40
N ILE A 421 -13.12 2.70 0.61
CA ILE A 421 -11.84 2.15 1.06
C ILE A 421 -10.87 3.25 1.52
N HIS A 422 -10.83 4.38 0.81
CA HIS A 422 -9.91 5.49 1.12
C HIS A 422 -10.20 6.20 2.44
N TYR A 423 -11.37 5.94 3.05
CA TYR A 423 -11.71 6.49 4.36
C TYR A 423 -11.18 5.66 5.54
N LEU A 424 -10.48 4.55 5.28
CA LEU A 424 -9.97 3.67 6.33
C LEU A 424 -8.67 4.23 6.95
N PRO A 425 -8.51 4.15 8.28
CA PRO A 425 -7.29 4.62 8.94
C PRO A 425 -6.12 3.64 8.74
N THR A 426 -4.89 4.13 8.92
CA THR A 426 -3.64 3.33 8.79
C THR A 426 -3.64 2.05 9.63
N THR A 427 -4.31 2.02 10.79
CA THR A 427 -4.45 0.82 11.64
C THR A 427 -5.10 -0.37 10.92
N THR A 428 -5.84 -0.13 9.84
CA THR A 428 -6.42 -1.18 8.98
C THR A 428 -5.33 -2.02 8.33
N VAL A 429 -4.18 -1.42 7.98
CA VAL A 429 -3.03 -2.11 7.38
C VAL A 429 -2.56 -3.27 8.27
N GLY A 430 -2.43 -3.02 9.58
CA GLY A 430 -2.07 -4.06 10.55
C GLY A 430 -3.10 -5.18 10.71
N MET A 431 -4.40 -4.87 10.49
CA MET A 431 -5.48 -5.87 10.54
C MET A 431 -5.49 -6.79 9.31
N LEU A 432 -5.03 -6.29 8.15
CA LEU A 432 -4.97 -7.06 6.91
C LEU A 432 -3.75 -8.00 6.85
N LEU A 433 -2.66 -7.68 7.55
CA LEU A 433 -1.43 -8.48 7.52
C LEU A 433 -1.65 -9.96 7.86
N PRO A 434 -2.32 -10.34 8.97
CA PRO A 434 -2.56 -11.75 9.27
C PRO A 434 -3.51 -12.41 8.27
N VAL A 435 -4.49 -11.66 7.75
CA VAL A 435 -5.46 -12.13 6.76
C VAL A 435 -4.75 -12.54 5.47
N LEU A 436 -3.93 -11.63 4.93
CA LEU A 436 -3.13 -11.86 3.74
C LEU A 436 -2.11 -13.00 3.95
N THR A 437 -1.50 -13.08 5.14
CA THR A 437 -0.53 -14.14 5.49
C THR A 437 -1.20 -15.52 5.57
N ILE A 438 -2.38 -15.63 6.18
CA ILE A 438 -3.10 -16.91 6.28
C ILE A 438 -3.57 -17.35 4.90
N HIS A 439 -4.17 -16.44 4.12
CA HIS A 439 -4.66 -16.79 2.79
C HIS A 439 -3.55 -17.12 1.81
N ILE A 440 -2.39 -16.44 1.84
CA ILE A 440 -1.26 -16.81 0.97
C ILE A 440 -0.71 -18.20 1.32
N LEU A 441 -0.69 -18.57 2.61
CA LEU A 441 -0.31 -19.91 3.04
C LEU A 441 -1.34 -20.95 2.62
N THR A 442 -2.64 -20.65 2.73
CA THR A 442 -3.72 -21.53 2.24
C THR A 442 -3.63 -21.71 0.73
N ILE A 443 -3.39 -20.64 -0.03
CA ILE A 443 -3.18 -20.65 -1.48
C ILE A 443 -2.00 -21.57 -1.85
N ARG A 444 -0.87 -21.43 -1.13
CA ARG A 444 0.33 -22.25 -1.32
C ARG A 444 0.16 -23.71 -0.90
N SER A 445 -0.77 -24.01 0.00
CA SER A 445 -1.02 -25.39 0.47
C SER A 445 -1.63 -26.31 -0.60
N GLY A 446 -2.17 -25.75 -1.69
CA GLY A 446 -2.65 -26.51 -2.85
C GLY A 446 -3.94 -27.30 -2.63
N GLN A 447 -4.71 -27.02 -1.57
CA GLN A 447 -6.01 -27.65 -1.32
C GLN A 447 -7.10 -27.04 -2.22
N PRO A 448 -7.66 -27.78 -3.20
CA PRO A 448 -8.54 -27.18 -4.23
C PRO A 448 -9.82 -26.53 -3.67
N ASP A 449 -10.40 -27.11 -2.62
CA ASP A 449 -11.70 -26.69 -2.09
C ASP A 449 -11.65 -25.39 -1.28
N THR A 450 -10.52 -25.08 -0.63
CA THR A 450 -10.33 -23.87 0.18
C THR A 450 -9.58 -22.76 -0.57
N TRP A 451 -9.05 -23.09 -1.75
CA TRP A 451 -8.22 -22.21 -2.55
C TRP A 451 -8.98 -20.99 -3.10
N VAL A 452 -10.17 -21.21 -3.68
CA VAL A 452 -10.97 -20.14 -4.33
C VAL A 452 -11.40 -19.09 -3.31
N GLU A 453 -11.92 -19.54 -2.16
CA GLU A 453 -12.32 -18.65 -1.07
C GLU A 453 -11.13 -17.90 -0.49
N ALA A 454 -10.00 -18.58 -0.29
CA ALA A 454 -8.79 -17.95 0.20
C ALA A 454 -8.23 -16.90 -0.76
N PHE A 455 -8.27 -17.16 -2.07
CA PHE A 455 -7.84 -16.18 -3.04
C PHE A 455 -8.78 -14.98 -3.13
N TRP A 456 -10.09 -15.20 -3.22
CA TRP A 456 -11.04 -14.09 -3.26
C TRP A 456 -10.81 -13.16 -2.06
N SER A 457 -10.66 -13.76 -0.87
CA SER A 457 -10.38 -13.01 0.34
C SER A 457 -9.04 -12.29 0.33
N PHE A 458 -8.00 -12.93 -0.22
CA PHE A 458 -6.71 -12.31 -0.45
C PHE A 458 -6.82 -11.10 -1.39
N TYR A 459 -7.48 -11.25 -2.54
CA TYR A 459 -7.67 -10.22 -3.55
C TYR A 459 -8.43 -9.00 -3.00
N GLN A 460 -9.53 -9.20 -2.27
CA GLN A 460 -10.28 -8.09 -1.66
C GLN A 460 -9.42 -7.31 -0.66
N CYS A 461 -8.63 -8.02 0.16
CA CYS A 461 -7.71 -7.39 1.10
C CYS A 461 -6.56 -6.65 0.40
N MET A 462 -6.02 -7.20 -0.69
CA MET A 462 -4.99 -6.55 -1.51
C MET A 462 -5.51 -5.25 -2.13
N LYS A 463 -6.73 -5.22 -2.66
CA LYS A 463 -7.34 -3.98 -3.18
C LYS A 463 -7.43 -2.88 -2.13
N VAL A 464 -7.81 -3.25 -0.89
CA VAL A 464 -7.81 -2.30 0.22
C VAL A 464 -6.40 -1.79 0.48
N LEU A 465 -5.43 -2.69 0.55
CA LEU A 465 -4.05 -2.36 0.86
C LEU A 465 -3.40 -1.46 -0.20
N GLU A 466 -3.60 -1.75 -1.48
CA GLU A 466 -3.11 -0.94 -2.61
C GLU A 466 -3.72 0.46 -2.59
N LYS A 467 -5.03 0.56 -2.36
CA LYS A 467 -5.70 1.86 -2.27
C LYS A 467 -5.17 2.69 -1.09
N LEU A 468 -4.92 2.03 0.05
CA LEU A 468 -4.31 2.66 1.21
C LEU A 468 -2.84 3.05 0.97
N GLY A 469 -2.13 2.37 0.06
CA GLY A 469 -0.76 2.69 -0.36
C GLY A 469 -0.58 4.02 -1.08
N GLU A 470 -1.67 4.60 -1.60
CA GLU A 470 -1.68 5.98 -2.13
C GLU A 470 -1.36 7.01 -1.04
N VAL A 471 -1.64 6.68 0.23
CA VAL A 471 -1.53 7.58 1.38
C VAL A 471 -0.47 7.11 2.37
N TYR A 472 -0.53 5.84 2.78
CA TYR A 472 0.28 5.32 3.87
C TYR A 472 1.46 4.48 3.35
N ALA A 473 2.69 4.89 3.68
CA ALA A 473 3.91 4.18 3.27
C ALA A 473 3.95 2.72 3.77
N SER A 474 3.37 2.45 4.95
CA SER A 474 3.24 1.10 5.49
C SER A 474 2.34 0.19 4.65
N ALA A 475 1.26 0.74 4.07
CA ALA A 475 0.37 0.02 3.17
C ALA A 475 1.05 -0.28 1.84
N GLU A 476 1.75 0.70 1.26
CA GLU A 476 2.52 0.55 0.02
C GLU A 476 3.61 -0.53 0.17
N SER A 477 4.37 -0.47 1.27
CA SER A 477 5.41 -1.45 1.58
C SER A 477 4.84 -2.86 1.74
N MET A 478 3.70 -2.98 2.43
CA MET A 478 3.02 -4.27 2.62
C MET A 478 2.41 -4.81 1.32
N ALA A 479 1.81 -3.93 0.48
CA ALA A 479 1.29 -4.31 -0.83
C ALA A 479 2.41 -4.80 -1.73
N SER A 480 3.55 -4.08 -1.75
CA SER A 480 4.75 -4.49 -2.48
C SER A 480 5.26 -5.86 -2.01
N PHE A 481 5.32 -6.07 -0.69
CA PHE A 481 5.71 -7.36 -0.11
C PHE A 481 4.78 -8.50 -0.52
N PHE A 482 3.45 -8.32 -0.43
CA PHE A 482 2.52 -9.39 -0.80
C PHE A 482 2.45 -9.61 -2.31
N ASN A 483 2.57 -8.55 -3.12
CA ASN A 483 2.70 -8.67 -4.57
C ASN A 483 3.96 -9.46 -4.94
N SER A 484 5.11 -9.17 -4.32
CA SER A 484 6.33 -9.96 -4.55
C SER A 484 6.18 -11.41 -4.05
N THR A 485 5.52 -11.61 -2.91
CA THR A 485 5.31 -12.94 -2.30
C THR A 485 4.36 -13.82 -3.11
N VAL A 486 3.32 -13.25 -3.73
CA VAL A 486 2.42 -13.96 -4.67
C VAL A 486 3.12 -14.24 -5.99
N CYS A 487 3.92 -13.29 -6.49
CA CYS A 487 4.75 -13.45 -7.69
C CYS A 487 5.96 -14.38 -7.51
N GLY A 488 6.18 -14.97 -6.33
CA GLY A 488 7.23 -15.96 -6.08
C GLY A 488 8.62 -15.39 -5.83
N ASP A 489 8.76 -14.09 -5.60
CA ASP A 489 10.00 -13.43 -5.18
C ASP A 489 10.17 -13.51 -3.66
N GLN A 490 11.13 -14.28 -3.15
CA GLN A 490 11.75 -14.01 -1.85
C GLN A 490 13.16 -13.40 -2.02
N SER A 491 13.28 -12.20 -1.45
CA SER A 491 14.46 -11.45 -1.00
C SER A 491 15.10 -10.40 -1.96
N ASP A 492 14.64 -9.15 -1.78
CA ASP A 492 15.50 -7.98 -1.51
C ASP A 492 14.69 -6.69 -1.17
N ALA A 493 13.35 -6.76 -1.04
CA ALA A 493 12.70 -5.89 -0.06
C ALA A 493 13.10 -6.44 1.31
N GLY A 494 13.91 -5.69 2.07
CA GLY A 494 14.04 -6.01 3.49
C GLY A 494 12.64 -6.24 4.05
N MET A 495 12.45 -7.33 4.80
CA MET A 495 11.21 -7.52 5.54
C MET A 495 10.90 -6.21 6.25
N PRO A 496 9.72 -5.58 6.04
CA PRO A 496 9.37 -4.42 6.83
C PRO A 496 9.58 -4.81 8.30
N ALA A 497 10.22 -3.97 9.13
CA ALA A 497 10.54 -4.32 10.52
C ALA A 497 9.30 -4.85 11.30
N LEU A 498 8.13 -4.36 10.89
CA LEU A 498 6.78 -4.74 11.29
C LEU A 498 6.42 -6.21 10.96
N LEU A 499 6.88 -6.73 9.82
CA LEU A 499 6.71 -8.09 9.30
C LEU A 499 7.76 -9.05 9.89
N GLU A 500 8.99 -8.58 10.14
CA GLU A 500 10.08 -9.35 10.77
C GLU A 500 9.76 -9.70 12.24
N THR A 501 9.12 -8.76 12.94
CA THR A 501 8.58 -8.98 14.30
C THR A 501 7.46 -10.04 14.33
N VAL A 502 6.80 -10.27 13.20
CA VAL A 502 5.57 -11.08 13.08
C VAL A 502 5.83 -12.51 12.56
N LEU A 503 6.86 -12.73 11.74
CA LEU A 503 7.09 -13.99 11.00
C LEU A 503 8.16 -14.93 11.57
N THR A 504 8.83 -14.63 12.68
CA THR A 504 9.84 -15.55 13.25
C THR A 504 9.21 -16.73 13.99
N SER A 505 8.66 -17.71 13.27
CA SER A 505 8.68 -19.13 13.64
C SER A 505 8.19 -20.02 12.47
N ALA A 506 9.09 -20.91 12.04
CA ALA A 506 8.89 -22.15 11.28
C ALA A 506 8.76 -22.08 9.75
N ASP A 507 9.74 -22.71 9.10
CA ASP A 507 9.68 -23.38 7.79
C ASP A 507 10.77 -24.49 7.79
N PRO A 508 10.90 -25.41 6.82
CA PRO A 508 9.92 -26.12 5.97
C PRO A 508 10.20 -27.65 5.92
N SER A 509 9.30 -28.44 5.31
CA SER A 509 9.73 -29.50 4.36
C SER A 509 8.57 -30.10 3.55
N GLY A 510 8.74 -30.20 2.22
CA GLY A 510 7.89 -31.00 1.34
C GLY A 510 8.38 -30.98 -0.10
N SER A 511 8.73 -32.15 -0.64
CA SER A 511 9.40 -32.41 -1.92
C SER A 511 8.51 -32.30 -3.16
N ASP A 512 9.08 -31.93 -4.31
CA ASP A 512 8.42 -31.85 -5.61
C ASP A 512 9.15 -32.66 -6.70
N THR A 513 8.40 -33.34 -7.57
CA THR A 513 8.87 -34.25 -8.63
C THR A 513 8.71 -33.61 -10.01
N GLY A 514 9.79 -33.60 -10.81
CA GLY A 514 9.77 -33.27 -12.24
C GLY A 514 10.25 -31.85 -12.59
N LYS A 515 11.50 -31.49 -12.22
CA LYS A 515 12.06 -30.13 -12.45
C LYS A 515 12.88 -30.04 -13.76
N PRO A 516 12.80 -28.90 -14.49
CA PRO A 516 13.69 -28.59 -15.61
C PRO A 516 15.16 -28.61 -15.19
N SER A 517 16.03 -29.06 -16.10
CA SER A 517 17.42 -29.39 -15.78
C SER A 517 18.39 -28.20 -15.98
N PRO A 518 19.40 -28.02 -15.11
CA PRO A 518 20.44 -27.01 -15.31
C PRO A 518 21.23 -27.20 -16.62
N TYR A 519 21.66 -26.11 -17.25
CA TYR A 519 22.47 -26.11 -18.47
C TYR A 519 23.88 -25.57 -18.23
N ASN A 520 24.89 -26.31 -18.68
CA ASN A 520 26.31 -25.95 -18.54
C ASN A 520 26.69 -25.54 -17.10
N ASP A 521 26.10 -26.26 -16.14
CA ASP A 521 26.16 -25.97 -14.72
C ASP A 521 27.46 -26.48 -14.08
N ARG A 522 28.55 -25.77 -14.35
CA ARG A 522 29.89 -26.08 -13.82
C ARG A 522 30.20 -25.22 -12.60
N PRO A 523 30.92 -25.72 -11.59
CA PRO A 523 31.31 -24.93 -10.41
C PRO A 523 32.01 -23.61 -10.75
N LEU A 524 32.84 -23.60 -11.80
CA LEU A 524 33.50 -22.40 -12.30
C LEU A 524 32.50 -21.36 -12.83
N CYS A 525 31.49 -21.80 -13.58
CA CYS A 525 30.44 -20.92 -14.11
C CYS A 525 29.61 -20.34 -12.96
N ARG A 526 29.20 -21.17 -11.99
CA ARG A 526 28.50 -20.68 -10.78
C ARG A 526 29.30 -19.62 -10.05
N TYR A 527 30.55 -19.94 -9.72
CA TYR A 527 31.42 -19.02 -8.97
C TYR A 527 31.67 -17.71 -9.74
N ALA A 528 31.98 -17.80 -11.04
CA ALA A 528 32.21 -16.62 -11.86
C ALA A 528 30.96 -15.73 -11.97
N THR A 529 29.77 -16.31 -12.15
CA THR A 529 28.51 -15.58 -12.21
C THR A 529 28.20 -14.88 -10.88
N LEU A 530 28.31 -15.60 -9.76
CA LEU A 530 28.03 -15.03 -8.43
C LEU A 530 29.03 -13.93 -8.06
N LEU A 531 30.32 -14.11 -8.39
CA LEU A 531 31.35 -13.10 -8.20
C LEU A 531 31.10 -11.87 -9.09
N ALA A 532 30.73 -12.06 -10.36
CA ALA A 532 30.40 -10.99 -11.27
C ALA A 532 29.18 -10.18 -10.79
N ILE A 533 28.13 -10.83 -10.30
CA ILE A 533 26.98 -10.15 -9.70
C ILE A 533 27.41 -9.36 -8.47
N ARG A 534 28.13 -9.99 -7.52
CA ARG A 534 28.57 -9.33 -6.29
C ARG A 534 29.45 -8.09 -6.54
N THR A 535 30.26 -8.11 -7.60
CA THR A 535 31.18 -7.01 -7.93
C THR A 535 30.55 -5.93 -8.80
N LEU A 536 29.68 -6.30 -9.73
CA LEU A 536 29.16 -5.39 -10.76
C LEU A 536 27.79 -4.81 -10.44
N ARG A 537 27.02 -5.41 -9.51
CA ARG A 537 25.63 -5.01 -9.20
C ARG A 537 25.47 -3.53 -8.83
N ALA A 538 26.46 -2.93 -8.17
CA ALA A 538 26.40 -1.52 -7.76
C ALA A 538 26.80 -0.51 -8.87
N MET A 539 27.49 -0.97 -9.91
CA MET A 539 28.12 -0.08 -10.91
C MET A 539 27.55 -0.26 -12.32
N ARG A 540 26.82 -1.34 -12.59
CA ARG A 540 26.31 -1.66 -13.92
C ARG A 540 24.80 -1.44 -14.02
N PRO A 541 24.30 -1.03 -15.20
CA PRO A 541 22.87 -0.87 -15.43
C PRO A 541 22.10 -2.15 -15.15
N ARG A 542 20.92 -2.00 -14.53
CA ARG A 542 19.97 -3.08 -14.25
C ARG A 542 18.59 -2.70 -14.78
N THR A 543 17.90 -3.68 -15.35
CA THR A 543 16.51 -3.56 -15.81
C THR A 543 15.76 -4.79 -15.33
N GLY A 544 14.80 -4.62 -14.42
CA GLY A 544 14.07 -5.75 -13.82
C GLY A 544 15.00 -6.75 -13.14
N SER A 545 14.95 -8.02 -13.56
CA SER A 545 15.78 -9.15 -13.09
C SER A 545 17.09 -9.34 -13.88
N VAL A 546 17.39 -8.45 -14.84
CA VAL A 546 18.56 -8.57 -15.74
C VAL A 546 19.67 -7.61 -15.34
N LEU A 547 20.88 -8.14 -15.12
CA LEU A 547 22.11 -7.38 -14.88
C LEU A 547 23.05 -7.47 -16.09
N MET A 548 23.49 -6.33 -16.61
CA MET A 548 24.45 -6.27 -17.72
C MET A 548 25.87 -6.51 -17.19
N LEU A 549 26.43 -7.70 -17.49
CA LEU A 549 27.77 -8.09 -17.02
C LEU A 549 28.87 -7.45 -17.87
N THR A 550 28.70 -7.49 -19.18
CA THR A 550 29.63 -6.92 -20.18
C THR A 550 28.84 -6.35 -21.37
N ASP A 551 29.54 -5.87 -22.40
CA ASP A 551 28.90 -5.47 -23.66
C ASP A 551 28.38 -6.66 -24.48
N ARG A 552 28.71 -7.91 -24.08
CA ARG A 552 28.31 -9.13 -24.79
C ARG A 552 27.48 -10.10 -23.94
N LEU A 553 27.44 -9.91 -22.63
CA LEU A 553 26.81 -10.86 -21.70
C LEU A 553 25.96 -10.12 -20.66
N CYS A 554 24.81 -10.70 -20.36
CA CYS A 554 23.97 -10.34 -19.24
C CYS A 554 23.60 -11.59 -18.43
N VAL A 555 23.07 -11.38 -17.24
CA VAL A 555 22.49 -12.44 -16.42
C VAL A 555 21.08 -12.05 -15.99
N LYS A 556 20.09 -12.88 -16.31
CA LYS A 556 18.75 -12.83 -15.73
C LYS A 556 18.76 -13.74 -14.51
N TYR A 557 18.47 -13.22 -13.33
CA TYR A 557 18.48 -14.02 -12.12
C TYR A 557 17.46 -13.53 -11.09
N GLY A 558 16.94 -14.48 -10.31
CA GLY A 558 15.89 -14.23 -9.32
C GLY A 558 15.15 -15.51 -8.96
N GLN A 559 14.24 -15.43 -8.00
CA GLN A 559 13.40 -16.56 -7.62
C GLN A 559 12.24 -16.78 -8.60
N GLY A 560 11.73 -15.70 -9.24
CA GLY A 560 10.79 -15.79 -10.36
C GLY A 560 11.41 -16.18 -11.72
N VAL A 561 12.74 -16.32 -11.81
CA VAL A 561 13.40 -16.79 -13.04
C VAL A 561 13.41 -18.31 -13.06
N HIS A 562 13.19 -18.91 -14.22
CA HIS A 562 13.01 -20.35 -14.34
C HIS A 562 13.84 -20.97 -15.46
N LEU A 563 14.37 -22.17 -15.22
CA LEU A 563 15.21 -22.88 -16.20
C LEU A 563 14.47 -23.18 -17.52
N ALA A 564 13.13 -23.25 -17.48
CA ALA A 564 12.31 -23.42 -18.68
C ALA A 564 12.53 -22.30 -19.71
N GLU A 565 12.77 -21.06 -19.29
CA GLU A 565 13.07 -19.94 -20.19
C GLU A 565 14.38 -20.19 -20.97
N ALA A 566 15.42 -20.66 -20.27
CA ALA A 566 16.69 -21.01 -20.88
C ALA A 566 16.54 -22.20 -21.86
N SER A 567 15.75 -23.21 -21.48
CA SER A 567 15.44 -24.34 -22.34
C SER A 567 14.68 -23.91 -23.60
N THR A 568 13.71 -22.98 -23.48
CA THR A 568 12.98 -22.44 -24.61
C THR A 568 13.89 -21.67 -25.57
N MET A 569 14.71 -20.74 -25.08
CA MET A 569 15.64 -20.00 -25.94
C MET A 569 16.58 -20.92 -26.70
N ARG A 570 17.09 -21.97 -26.05
CA ARG A 570 17.92 -22.99 -26.69
C ARG A 570 17.14 -23.78 -27.74
N PHE A 571 15.92 -24.22 -27.42
CA PHE A 571 15.07 -24.95 -28.34
C PHE A 571 14.77 -24.11 -29.60
N VAL A 572 14.37 -22.85 -29.43
CA VAL A 572 14.08 -21.93 -30.54
C VAL A 572 15.34 -21.70 -31.39
N GLN A 573 16.50 -21.49 -30.75
CA GLN A 573 17.77 -21.30 -31.45
C GLN A 573 18.20 -22.54 -32.25
N GLU A 574 17.94 -23.75 -31.75
CA GLU A 574 18.32 -25.00 -32.41
C GLU A 574 17.41 -25.33 -33.60
N HIS A 575 16.17 -24.82 -33.62
CA HIS A 575 15.14 -25.22 -34.59
C HIS A 575 14.67 -24.09 -35.52
N THR A 576 15.12 -22.85 -35.33
CA THR A 576 14.70 -21.69 -36.13
C THR A 576 15.87 -20.74 -36.40
N SER A 577 15.63 -19.79 -37.30
CA SER A 577 16.51 -18.66 -37.61
C SER A 577 16.24 -17.43 -36.74
N LEU A 578 15.30 -17.50 -35.78
CA LEU A 578 14.92 -16.36 -34.95
C LEU A 578 16.10 -15.86 -34.13
N PRO A 579 16.29 -14.52 -34.05
CA PRO A 579 17.34 -13.95 -33.22
C PRO A 579 16.93 -13.99 -31.75
N VAL A 580 17.39 -15.02 -31.03
CA VAL A 580 17.20 -15.17 -29.56
C VAL A 580 18.53 -15.16 -28.83
N PRO A 581 18.60 -14.70 -27.56
CA PRO A 581 19.83 -14.70 -26.78
C PRO A 581 20.46 -16.09 -26.67
N LYS A 582 21.76 -16.22 -26.99
CA LYS A 582 22.51 -17.45 -26.74
C LYS A 582 22.69 -17.69 -25.24
N VAL A 583 22.16 -18.79 -24.73
CA VAL A 583 22.36 -19.20 -23.33
C VAL A 583 23.78 -19.74 -23.14
N VAL A 584 24.52 -19.17 -22.20
CA VAL A 584 25.88 -19.59 -21.83
C VAL A 584 25.85 -20.65 -20.72
N CYS A 585 25.07 -20.40 -19.67
CA CYS A 585 24.76 -21.36 -18.61
C CYS A 585 23.46 -20.98 -17.91
N ALA A 586 22.78 -21.99 -17.36
CA ALA A 586 21.58 -21.81 -16.56
C ALA A 586 21.60 -22.76 -15.36
N PHE A 587 21.44 -22.26 -14.14
CA PHE A 587 21.52 -23.10 -12.93
C PHE A 587 20.72 -22.52 -11.78
N THR A 588 20.47 -23.35 -10.76
CA THR A 588 19.86 -22.92 -9.50
C THR A 588 20.90 -22.89 -8.38
N HIS A 589 20.88 -21.83 -7.58
CA HIS A 589 21.74 -21.67 -6.40
C HIS A 589 21.00 -20.87 -5.32
N HIS A 590 20.88 -21.45 -4.11
CA HIS A 590 20.08 -20.88 -3.00
C HIS A 590 18.67 -20.44 -3.44
N ASP A 591 17.95 -21.35 -4.09
CA ASP A 591 16.57 -21.16 -4.59
C ASP A 591 16.38 -20.02 -5.61
N GLN A 592 17.47 -19.46 -6.14
CA GLN A 592 17.43 -18.53 -7.27
C GLN A 592 17.90 -19.24 -8.55
N THR A 593 17.22 -18.96 -9.66
CA THR A 593 17.69 -19.36 -10.98
C THR A 593 18.56 -18.25 -11.57
N TYR A 594 19.62 -18.65 -12.26
CA TYR A 594 20.54 -17.77 -12.97
C TYR A 594 20.59 -18.22 -14.42
N ILE A 595 20.31 -17.33 -15.35
CA ILE A 595 20.44 -17.54 -16.80
C ILE A 595 21.46 -16.52 -17.31
N VAL A 596 22.67 -17.00 -17.58
CA VAL A 596 23.70 -16.18 -18.22
C VAL A 596 23.55 -16.34 -19.72
N MET A 597 23.40 -15.22 -20.44
CA MET A 597 23.11 -15.22 -21.87
C MET A 597 23.77 -14.05 -22.60
N GLU A 598 23.76 -14.14 -23.93
CA GLU A 598 24.20 -13.08 -24.82
C GLU A 598 23.39 -11.81 -24.63
N ARG A 599 24.08 -10.68 -24.44
CA ARG A 599 23.47 -9.35 -24.45
C ARG A 599 23.31 -8.92 -25.91
N ILE A 600 22.07 -8.78 -26.36
CA ILE A 600 21.76 -8.29 -27.69
C ILE A 600 21.88 -6.76 -27.70
N ASP A 601 22.65 -6.24 -28.65
CA ASP A 601 22.82 -4.80 -28.89
C ASP A 601 21.74 -4.30 -29.87
N GLY A 602 20.63 -3.84 -29.29
CA GLY A 602 19.48 -3.28 -29.99
C GLY A 602 18.56 -2.51 -29.03
N GLU A 603 17.68 -1.69 -29.57
CA GLU A 603 16.70 -0.90 -28.82
C GLU A 603 15.32 -1.57 -28.88
N MET A 604 14.58 -1.56 -27.77
CA MET A 604 13.19 -2.03 -27.75
C MET A 604 12.36 -1.20 -28.73
N ILE A 605 11.62 -1.86 -29.63
CA ILE A 605 10.87 -1.15 -30.68
C ILE A 605 9.77 -0.25 -30.12
N GLY A 606 9.31 -0.50 -28.89
CA GLY A 606 8.38 0.40 -28.20
C GLY A 606 8.97 1.79 -27.95
N SER A 607 10.29 1.90 -27.80
CA SER A 607 10.98 3.19 -27.67
C SER A 607 10.91 3.96 -28.98
N GLY A 608 10.28 5.15 -28.94
CA GLY A 608 10.17 6.02 -30.11
C GLY A 608 9.23 5.52 -31.21
N TRP A 609 8.43 4.46 -30.99
CA TRP A 609 7.52 3.90 -31.99
C TRP A 609 6.63 4.96 -32.67
N THR A 610 6.04 5.87 -31.88
CA THR A 610 5.17 6.95 -32.38
C THR A 610 5.89 7.92 -33.31
N SER A 611 7.20 8.11 -33.15
CA SER A 611 8.03 8.99 -33.97
C SER A 611 8.61 8.33 -35.23
N ARG A 612 8.50 7.00 -35.36
CA ARG A 612 9.02 6.24 -36.51
C ARG A 612 8.12 6.43 -37.74
N SER A 613 8.73 6.47 -38.93
CA SER A 613 7.98 6.55 -40.20
C SER A 613 7.19 5.28 -40.49
N ASP A 614 6.10 5.39 -41.25
CA ASP A 614 5.26 4.23 -41.60
C ASP A 614 6.03 3.15 -42.35
N LYS A 615 6.92 3.54 -43.28
CA LYS A 615 7.79 2.60 -44.01
C LYS A 615 8.65 1.77 -43.05
N SER A 616 9.15 2.42 -42.02
CA SER A 616 10.03 1.84 -41.01
C SER A 616 9.25 0.91 -40.07
N LYS A 617 8.04 1.31 -39.64
CA LYS A 617 7.10 0.44 -38.91
C LYS A 617 6.72 -0.80 -39.73
N SER A 618 6.30 -0.63 -40.99
CA SER A 618 5.94 -1.74 -41.88
C SER A 618 7.09 -2.74 -42.04
N ARG A 619 8.33 -2.26 -42.23
CA ARG A 619 9.50 -3.14 -42.35
C ARG A 619 9.74 -3.99 -41.10
N LEU A 620 9.57 -3.42 -39.91
CA LEU A 620 9.70 -4.18 -38.66
C LEU A 620 8.57 -5.20 -38.50
N LEU A 621 7.33 -4.82 -38.80
CA LEU A 621 6.17 -5.71 -38.69
C LEU A 621 6.22 -6.86 -39.71
N ASP A 622 6.72 -6.62 -40.93
CA ASP A 622 6.91 -7.66 -41.95
C ASP A 622 7.98 -8.69 -41.53
N GLN A 623 9.05 -8.24 -40.87
CA GLN A 623 10.05 -9.13 -40.27
C GLN A 623 9.43 -9.96 -39.15
N LEU A 624 8.72 -9.32 -38.22
CA LEU A 624 8.06 -9.99 -37.10
C LEU A 624 7.06 -11.03 -37.59
N LYS A 625 6.27 -10.71 -38.62
CA LYS A 625 5.34 -11.63 -39.28
C LYS A 625 6.05 -12.87 -39.83
N SER A 626 7.20 -12.67 -40.48
CA SER A 626 8.00 -13.77 -41.02
C SER A 626 8.58 -14.65 -39.91
N MET A 627 9.06 -14.05 -38.81
CA MET A 627 9.57 -14.75 -37.63
C MET A 627 8.48 -15.56 -36.92
N VAL A 628 7.29 -14.98 -36.74
CA VAL A 628 6.14 -15.70 -36.17
C VAL A 628 5.73 -16.86 -37.07
N ALA A 629 5.70 -16.65 -38.40
CA ALA A 629 5.38 -17.72 -39.34
C ALA A 629 6.36 -18.90 -39.26
N GLU A 630 7.65 -18.64 -39.06
CA GLU A 630 8.66 -19.67 -38.82
C GLU A 630 8.43 -20.39 -37.48
N LEU A 631 8.22 -19.64 -36.38
CA LEU A 631 7.94 -20.21 -35.05
C LEU A 631 6.71 -21.14 -35.07
N ARG A 632 5.67 -20.77 -35.84
CA ARG A 632 4.42 -21.54 -35.98
C ARG A 632 4.57 -22.83 -36.80
N GLN A 633 5.70 -23.04 -37.49
CA GLN A 633 5.98 -24.29 -38.21
C GLN A 633 6.46 -25.40 -37.28
N LEU A 634 6.98 -25.05 -36.11
CA LEU A 634 7.42 -26.01 -35.11
C LEU A 634 6.26 -26.88 -34.61
N GLN A 635 6.56 -28.15 -34.36
CA GLN A 635 5.59 -29.14 -33.90
C GLN A 635 6.01 -29.69 -32.54
N PRO A 636 5.06 -29.93 -31.62
CA PRO A 636 5.38 -30.56 -30.35
C PRO A 636 5.89 -32.00 -30.57
N PRO A 637 6.80 -32.50 -29.72
CA PRO A 637 7.15 -33.91 -29.66
C PRO A 637 5.92 -34.84 -29.55
N ALA A 638 6.04 -36.06 -30.07
CA ALA A 638 4.92 -37.01 -30.07
C ALA A 638 4.40 -37.30 -28.64
N GLY A 639 3.10 -37.14 -28.44
CA GLY A 639 2.45 -37.35 -27.14
C GLY A 639 2.52 -36.17 -26.17
N MET A 640 3.08 -35.03 -26.59
CA MET A 640 3.13 -33.82 -25.78
C MET A 640 1.84 -32.99 -25.95
N GLY A 641 1.20 -32.68 -24.82
CA GLY A 641 0.04 -31.78 -24.75
C GLY A 641 0.44 -30.34 -24.43
N VAL A 642 -0.43 -29.60 -23.73
CA VAL A 642 -0.17 -28.19 -23.37
C VAL A 642 0.89 -28.14 -22.26
N SER A 643 2.10 -27.68 -22.58
CA SER A 643 3.25 -27.76 -21.68
C SER A 643 4.42 -26.87 -22.12
N SER A 644 5.43 -26.71 -21.26
CA SER A 644 6.71 -26.09 -21.66
C SER A 644 7.42 -26.90 -22.74
N VAL A 645 8.49 -26.36 -23.35
CA VAL A 645 9.24 -27.07 -24.41
C VAL A 645 9.83 -28.42 -23.97
N GLU A 646 10.01 -28.63 -22.66
CA GLU A 646 10.49 -29.88 -22.06
C GLU A 646 9.37 -30.76 -21.50
N GLY A 647 8.09 -30.41 -21.71
CA GLY A 647 6.94 -31.13 -21.16
C GLY A 647 6.63 -30.80 -19.69
N GLY A 648 7.15 -29.68 -19.16
CA GLY A 648 6.91 -29.21 -17.79
C GLY A 648 5.76 -28.21 -17.68
N SER A 649 5.63 -27.59 -16.50
CA SER A 649 4.62 -26.54 -16.26
C SER A 649 4.94 -25.26 -17.02
N LEU A 650 3.88 -24.58 -17.44
CA LEU A 650 3.89 -23.28 -18.09
C LEU A 650 3.81 -22.16 -17.05
N PHE A 651 3.98 -20.92 -17.50
CA PHE A 651 3.75 -19.71 -16.71
C PHE A 651 3.01 -18.69 -17.59
N ASP A 652 1.97 -18.07 -17.07
CA ASP A 652 1.25 -16.97 -17.71
C ASP A 652 0.47 -16.21 -16.62
N VAL A 653 0.77 -14.93 -16.47
CA VAL A 653 0.16 -14.06 -15.45
C VAL A 653 -1.36 -13.95 -15.58
N ARG A 654 -1.93 -14.30 -16.75
CA ARG A 654 -3.37 -14.30 -17.00
C ARG A 654 -4.09 -15.53 -16.41
N ILE A 655 -3.33 -16.49 -15.85
CA ILE A 655 -3.83 -17.77 -15.37
C ILE A 655 -3.65 -17.86 -13.86
N HIS A 656 -4.66 -17.38 -13.15
CA HIS A 656 -4.75 -17.42 -11.71
C HIS A 656 -5.37 -18.77 -11.23
N PRO A 657 -5.03 -19.37 -10.07
CA PRO A 657 -4.14 -18.95 -8.96
C PRO A 657 -2.68 -18.78 -9.23
N SER A 658 -2.18 -19.78 -9.93
CA SER A 658 -0.86 -20.30 -9.62
C SER A 658 0.17 -19.57 -10.46
N MET A 659 -0.31 -18.83 -11.48
CA MET A 659 0.41 -18.29 -12.66
C MET A 659 1.13 -19.39 -13.44
N ARG A 660 1.55 -20.46 -12.76
CA ARG A 660 1.96 -21.75 -13.28
C ARG A 660 0.80 -22.70 -13.42
N PHE A 661 0.78 -23.41 -14.54
CA PHE A 661 -0.25 -24.39 -14.86
C PHE A 661 0.31 -25.47 -15.76
N GLY A 662 -0.46 -26.55 -15.89
CA GLY A 662 -0.03 -27.73 -16.63
C GLY A 662 1.19 -28.44 -15.98
N PRO A 663 1.84 -29.35 -16.70
CA PRO A 663 1.51 -29.77 -18.06
C PRO A 663 0.12 -30.43 -18.14
N PHE A 664 -0.54 -30.33 -19.29
CA PHE A 664 -1.78 -31.03 -19.58
C PHE A 664 -1.57 -32.02 -20.72
N ASP A 665 -2.19 -33.19 -20.63
CA ASP A 665 -2.08 -34.23 -21.66
C ASP A 665 -2.65 -33.79 -23.01
N ASP A 666 -3.64 -32.89 -23.01
CA ASP A 666 -4.28 -32.36 -24.21
C ASP A 666 -4.85 -30.93 -24.00
N VAL A 667 -5.32 -30.32 -25.10
CA VAL A 667 -5.93 -28.98 -25.09
C VAL A 667 -7.21 -28.95 -24.26
N GLU A 668 -7.98 -30.03 -24.25
CA GLU A 668 -9.25 -30.08 -23.51
C GLU A 668 -9.00 -30.06 -22.00
N GLY A 669 -7.92 -30.68 -21.51
CA GLY A 669 -7.43 -30.56 -20.14
C GLY A 669 -7.06 -29.12 -19.79
N PHE A 670 -6.35 -28.43 -20.69
CA PHE A 670 -6.03 -27.02 -20.54
C PHE A 670 -7.29 -26.12 -20.51
N HIS A 671 -8.20 -26.27 -21.47
CA HIS A 671 -9.44 -25.49 -21.51
C HIS A 671 -10.34 -25.78 -20.31
N ARG A 672 -10.41 -27.02 -19.86
CA ARG A 672 -11.10 -27.35 -18.60
C ARG A 672 -10.47 -26.64 -17.41
N HIS A 673 -9.14 -26.55 -17.36
CA HIS A 673 -8.44 -25.77 -16.35
C HIS A 673 -8.76 -24.27 -16.45
N LEU A 674 -8.74 -23.68 -17.65
CA LEU A 674 -9.14 -22.28 -17.89
C LEU A 674 -10.56 -21.96 -17.42
N ARG A 675 -11.42 -22.98 -17.31
CA ARG A 675 -12.81 -22.85 -16.88
C ARG A 675 -13.09 -23.40 -15.48
N ASN A 676 -12.07 -23.59 -14.63
CA ASN A 676 -12.22 -24.15 -13.29
C ASN A 676 -13.02 -25.47 -13.23
N GLY A 677 -12.84 -26.34 -14.24
CA GLY A 677 -13.53 -27.63 -14.31
C GLY A 677 -14.91 -27.62 -14.97
N LEU A 678 -15.46 -26.46 -15.35
CA LEU A 678 -16.81 -26.36 -15.91
C LEU A 678 -16.97 -27.15 -17.22
N ARG A 679 -18.08 -27.89 -17.28
CA ARG A 679 -18.53 -28.68 -18.44
C ARG A 679 -19.87 -28.16 -18.93
N LEU A 680 -20.15 -28.34 -20.22
CA LEU A 680 -21.39 -27.90 -20.85
C LEU A 680 -22.61 -28.49 -20.11
N ASN A 681 -23.53 -27.61 -19.72
CA ASN A 681 -24.76 -27.97 -19.02
C ASN A 681 -25.86 -26.97 -19.40
N ALA A 682 -27.09 -27.46 -19.63
CA ALA A 682 -28.24 -26.66 -20.05
C ALA A 682 -28.67 -25.58 -19.04
N GLY A 683 -28.23 -25.69 -17.78
CA GLY A 683 -28.49 -24.70 -16.72
C GLY A 683 -27.45 -23.57 -16.61
N LEU A 684 -26.40 -23.56 -17.44
CA LEU A 684 -25.38 -22.50 -17.40
C LEU A 684 -25.85 -21.23 -18.12
N ASP A 685 -25.25 -20.10 -17.79
CA ASP A 685 -25.45 -18.85 -18.53
C ASP A 685 -25.13 -19.06 -20.03
N PRO A 686 -25.95 -18.53 -20.97
CA PRO A 686 -25.73 -18.71 -22.41
C PRO A 686 -24.34 -18.28 -22.89
N GLU A 687 -23.72 -17.28 -22.26
CA GLU A 687 -22.38 -16.81 -22.64
C GLU A 687 -21.29 -17.76 -22.12
N ILE A 688 -21.51 -18.44 -20.98
CA ILE A 688 -20.64 -19.53 -20.51
C ILE A 688 -20.79 -20.76 -21.40
N GLN A 689 -22.01 -21.08 -21.85
CA GLN A 689 -22.23 -22.15 -22.83
C GLN A 689 -21.47 -21.85 -24.13
N THR A 690 -21.56 -20.61 -24.62
CA THR A 690 -20.82 -20.14 -25.80
C THR A 690 -19.31 -20.28 -25.61
N LEU A 691 -18.76 -19.86 -24.47
CA LEU A 691 -17.34 -20.06 -24.14
C LEU A 691 -16.92 -21.54 -24.18
N ILE A 692 -17.71 -22.43 -23.57
CA ILE A 692 -17.42 -23.87 -23.56
C ILE A 692 -17.47 -24.44 -24.98
N GLU A 693 -18.47 -24.06 -25.78
CA GLU A 693 -18.59 -24.49 -27.18
C GLU A 693 -17.42 -24.02 -28.04
N LEU A 694 -16.97 -22.78 -27.88
CA LEU A 694 -15.80 -22.24 -28.58
C LEU A 694 -14.52 -23.00 -28.17
N GLN A 695 -14.33 -23.27 -26.88
CA GLN A 695 -13.18 -24.02 -26.40
C GLN A 695 -13.20 -25.51 -26.76
N SER A 696 -14.38 -26.11 -26.98
CA SER A 696 -14.52 -27.51 -27.42
C SER A 696 -14.22 -27.73 -28.90
N ARG A 697 -13.91 -26.68 -29.67
CA ARG A 697 -13.35 -26.80 -31.02
C ARG A 697 -11.98 -27.50 -30.98
N THR A 698 -11.54 -28.03 -32.11
CA THR A 698 -10.20 -28.60 -32.22
C THR A 698 -9.18 -27.48 -32.36
N TRP A 699 -8.19 -27.45 -31.47
CA TRP A 699 -7.11 -26.47 -31.51
C TRP A 699 -5.75 -27.14 -31.73
N PRO A 700 -5.04 -26.82 -32.82
CA PRO A 700 -3.66 -27.22 -33.00
C PRO A 700 -2.77 -26.62 -31.92
N LEU A 701 -1.82 -27.42 -31.39
CA LEU A 701 -0.76 -26.92 -30.55
C LEU A 701 0.32 -26.24 -31.39
N LYS A 702 0.72 -25.05 -30.95
CA LYS A 702 1.78 -24.25 -31.56
C LYS A 702 2.72 -23.75 -30.48
N LEU A 703 4.00 -23.59 -30.82
CA LEU A 703 4.91 -22.89 -29.92
C LEU A 703 4.49 -21.42 -29.90
N THR A 704 4.21 -20.92 -28.71
CA THR A 704 3.85 -19.52 -28.44
C THR A 704 4.95 -18.85 -27.64
N HIS A 705 5.13 -17.54 -27.83
CA HIS A 705 5.96 -16.70 -26.96
C HIS A 705 5.17 -16.32 -25.70
N GLY A 706 3.90 -15.97 -25.85
CA GLY A 706 2.99 -15.67 -24.73
C GLY A 706 3.19 -14.29 -24.07
N ASP A 707 4.08 -13.46 -24.63
CA ASP A 707 4.27 -12.05 -24.27
C ASP A 707 4.98 -11.29 -25.42
N LEU A 708 4.42 -11.39 -26.63
CA LEU A 708 5.01 -10.78 -27.82
C LEU A 708 4.70 -9.27 -27.91
N SER A 709 5.28 -8.51 -26.98
CA SER A 709 5.08 -7.07 -26.82
C SER A 709 6.18 -6.24 -27.50
N SER A 710 5.90 -4.95 -27.75
CA SER A 710 6.90 -4.00 -28.29
C SER A 710 8.12 -3.79 -27.37
N LEU A 711 8.04 -4.22 -26.11
CA LEU A 711 9.13 -4.15 -25.13
C LEU A 711 10.06 -5.37 -25.20
N ASN A 712 9.62 -6.47 -25.82
CA ASN A 712 10.37 -7.73 -25.93
C ASN A 712 11.02 -7.94 -27.30
N ILE A 713 10.87 -6.95 -28.20
CA ILE A 713 11.44 -6.98 -29.55
C ILE A 713 12.50 -5.90 -29.67
N LEU A 714 13.74 -6.30 -29.95
CA LEU A 714 14.90 -5.44 -30.10
C LEU A 714 15.23 -5.22 -31.58
N ALA A 715 15.43 -3.96 -31.98
CA ALA A 715 15.82 -3.58 -33.33
C ALA A 715 17.09 -2.73 -33.34
N ARG A 716 17.83 -2.82 -34.44
CA ARG A 716 18.92 -1.90 -34.78
C ARG A 716 18.55 -1.18 -36.07
N GLY A 717 18.16 0.09 -35.96
CA GLY A 717 17.49 0.75 -37.07
C GLY A 717 16.18 0.02 -37.37
N ASP A 718 16.04 -0.49 -38.60
CA ASP A 718 14.82 -1.15 -39.08
C ASP A 718 14.97 -2.67 -39.21
N ASP A 719 15.98 -3.26 -38.57
CA ASP A 719 16.22 -4.70 -38.59
C ASP A 719 16.03 -5.27 -37.17
N ILE A 720 15.17 -6.29 -37.04
CA ILE A 720 14.96 -6.98 -35.76
C ILE A 720 16.20 -7.84 -35.47
N VAL A 721 16.84 -7.58 -34.34
CA VAL A 721 18.08 -8.24 -33.90
C VAL A 721 17.91 -9.08 -32.65
N GLY A 722 16.73 -9.06 -32.02
CA GLY A 722 16.44 -9.88 -30.84
C GLY A 722 14.96 -9.99 -30.49
N ILE A 723 14.54 -11.17 -30.08
CA ILE A 723 13.30 -11.42 -29.34
C ILE A 723 13.69 -12.01 -27.98
N VAL A 724 13.27 -11.35 -26.91
CA VAL A 724 13.66 -11.66 -25.52
C VAL A 724 12.44 -11.94 -24.64
N ASP A 725 12.69 -12.40 -23.41
CA ASP A 725 11.66 -12.68 -22.40
C ASP A 725 10.73 -13.87 -22.71
N TRP A 726 11.35 -15.04 -22.87
CA TRP A 726 10.67 -16.29 -23.27
C TRP A 726 10.06 -17.06 -22.08
N GLU A 727 9.74 -16.39 -20.97
CA GLU A 727 9.27 -17.05 -19.74
C GLU A 727 7.83 -17.57 -19.83
N ASN A 728 6.98 -16.93 -20.65
CA ASN A 728 5.59 -17.34 -20.90
C ASN A 728 5.46 -18.38 -22.02
N ALA A 729 6.58 -18.78 -22.61
CA ALA A 729 6.57 -19.54 -23.85
C ALA A 729 6.31 -21.04 -23.64
N GLY A 730 5.60 -21.63 -24.59
CA GLY A 730 5.40 -23.08 -24.63
C GLY A 730 4.38 -23.55 -25.66
N TRP A 731 4.09 -24.85 -25.64
CA TRP A 731 3.14 -25.50 -26.53
C TRP A 731 1.72 -25.22 -26.05
N LEU A 732 1.05 -24.30 -26.74
CA LEU A 732 -0.27 -23.80 -26.37
C LEU A 732 -1.20 -23.81 -27.60
N PRO A 733 -2.53 -23.73 -27.41
CA PRO A 733 -3.47 -23.59 -28.51
C PRO A 733 -3.10 -22.43 -29.43
N GLU A 734 -3.29 -22.58 -30.74
CA GLU A 734 -2.84 -21.59 -31.73
C GLU A 734 -3.33 -20.15 -31.50
N TYR A 735 -4.52 -19.98 -30.91
CA TYR A 735 -5.10 -18.66 -30.62
C TYR A 735 -4.40 -17.92 -29.49
N TRP A 736 -3.66 -18.63 -28.63
CA TRP A 736 -3.14 -18.11 -27.36
C TRP A 736 -2.17 -16.95 -27.54
N GLU A 737 -1.42 -16.93 -28.66
CA GLU A 737 -0.53 -15.81 -28.99
C GLU A 737 -1.29 -14.54 -29.35
N TYR A 738 -2.35 -14.69 -30.16
CA TYR A 738 -3.13 -13.54 -30.58
C TYR A 738 -3.83 -12.90 -29.38
N THR A 739 -4.41 -13.73 -28.50
CA THR A 739 -5.10 -13.22 -27.31
C THR A 739 -4.13 -12.65 -26.27
N SER A 740 -2.91 -13.19 -26.13
CA SER A 740 -1.87 -12.57 -25.28
C SER A 740 -1.37 -11.25 -25.84
N ALA A 741 -1.03 -11.19 -27.13
CA ALA A 741 -0.50 -9.98 -27.76
C ALA A 741 -1.49 -8.80 -27.73
N CYS A 742 -2.79 -9.08 -27.79
CA CYS A 742 -3.86 -8.06 -27.68
C CYS A 742 -4.03 -7.52 -26.24
N GLN A 743 -3.49 -8.19 -25.22
CA GLN A 743 -3.61 -7.79 -23.82
C GLN A 743 -2.39 -6.97 -23.38
N VAL A 744 -2.33 -5.72 -23.83
CA VAL A 744 -1.16 -4.86 -23.62
C VAL A 744 -1.19 -4.12 -22.27
N ASN A 745 -0.01 -3.86 -21.72
CA ASN A 745 0.18 -2.95 -20.58
C ASN A 745 -0.36 -1.54 -20.92
N PRO A 746 -0.97 -0.79 -19.96
CA PRO A 746 -1.42 0.60 -20.19
C PRO A 746 -0.38 1.53 -20.84
N GLN A 747 0.92 1.29 -20.58
CA GLN A 747 2.04 2.05 -21.16
C GLN A 747 2.34 1.68 -22.64
N ASN A 748 1.70 0.64 -23.17
CA ASN A 748 1.92 0.07 -24.51
C ASN A 748 0.61 -0.06 -25.31
N SER A 749 -0.41 0.75 -24.97
CA SER A 749 -1.76 0.70 -25.57
C SER A 749 -1.76 0.78 -27.10
N PHE A 750 -0.81 1.51 -27.69
CA PHE A 750 -0.66 1.63 -29.14
C PHE A 750 -0.39 0.27 -29.84
N TRP A 751 0.17 -0.71 -29.12
CA TRP A 751 0.59 -1.96 -29.73
C TRP A 751 -0.59 -2.83 -30.20
N ILE A 752 -1.77 -2.67 -29.59
CA ILE A 752 -3.01 -3.37 -29.99
C ILE A 752 -3.32 -3.12 -31.47
N GLU A 753 -3.13 -1.88 -31.95
CA GLU A 753 -3.41 -1.47 -33.33
C GLU A 753 -2.44 -2.10 -34.35
N GLU A 754 -1.34 -2.67 -33.88
CA GLU A 754 -0.28 -3.27 -34.69
C GLU A 754 -0.37 -4.79 -34.74
N VAL A 755 -1.02 -5.45 -33.76
CA VAL A 755 -1.10 -6.93 -33.63
C VAL A 755 -1.59 -7.59 -34.92
N ASP A 756 -2.67 -7.08 -35.50
CA ASP A 756 -3.28 -7.60 -36.74
C ASP A 756 -2.35 -7.54 -37.97
N LYS A 757 -1.28 -6.75 -37.91
CA LYS A 757 -0.35 -6.57 -39.03
C LYS A 757 0.68 -7.70 -39.08
N PHE A 758 0.99 -8.34 -37.95
CA PHE A 758 1.99 -9.42 -37.86
C PHE A 758 1.46 -10.76 -37.35
N LEU A 759 0.32 -10.78 -36.65
CA LEU A 759 -0.42 -11.99 -36.31
C LEU A 759 -1.70 -12.10 -37.15
N THR A 760 -2.15 -13.32 -37.41
CA THR A 760 -3.45 -13.55 -38.06
C THR A 760 -4.57 -13.12 -37.11
N PRO A 761 -5.48 -12.20 -37.50
CA PRO A 761 -6.56 -11.74 -36.64
C PRO A 761 -7.52 -12.88 -36.25
N MET A 762 -7.80 -13.02 -34.96
CA MET A 762 -8.68 -14.03 -34.38
C MET A 762 -9.71 -13.39 -33.43
N PRO A 763 -10.66 -12.57 -33.95
CA PRO A 763 -11.57 -11.78 -33.12
C PRO A 763 -12.56 -12.63 -32.32
N GLN A 764 -12.99 -13.79 -32.84
CA GLN A 764 -13.87 -14.71 -32.10
C GLN A 764 -13.16 -15.31 -30.90
N GLU A 765 -11.87 -15.62 -31.04
CA GLU A 765 -11.03 -16.17 -29.98
C GLU A 765 -10.65 -15.11 -28.94
N LEU A 766 -10.50 -13.86 -29.36
CA LEU A 766 -10.34 -12.73 -28.45
C LEU A 766 -11.61 -12.45 -27.64
N GLU A 767 -12.78 -12.56 -28.27
CA GLU A 767 -14.07 -12.51 -27.57
C GLU A 767 -14.23 -13.71 -26.62
N MET A 768 -13.84 -14.92 -27.04
CA MET A 768 -13.79 -16.10 -26.18
C MET A 768 -12.93 -15.84 -24.94
N GLU A 769 -11.74 -15.25 -25.10
CA GLU A 769 -10.88 -14.90 -23.98
C GLU A 769 -11.50 -13.81 -23.09
N SER A 770 -12.16 -12.82 -23.68
CA SER A 770 -12.89 -11.78 -22.94
C SER A 770 -14.04 -12.36 -22.11
N LEU A 771 -14.78 -13.33 -22.67
CA LEU A 771 -15.82 -14.08 -21.96
C LEU A 771 -15.23 -14.88 -20.80
N ARG A 772 -14.09 -15.55 -21.01
CA ARG A 772 -13.37 -16.28 -19.96
C ARG A 772 -13.03 -15.35 -18.80
N VAL A 773 -12.38 -14.21 -19.09
CA VAL A 773 -11.99 -13.22 -18.07
C VAL A 773 -13.20 -12.63 -17.34
N ARG A 774 -14.31 -12.40 -18.05
CA ARG A 774 -15.53 -11.81 -17.47
C ARG A 774 -16.29 -12.76 -16.54
N PHE A 775 -16.43 -14.03 -16.92
CA PHE A 775 -17.31 -14.98 -16.22
C PHE A 775 -16.59 -15.94 -15.29
N ILE A 776 -15.36 -16.26 -15.63
CA ILE A 776 -14.54 -17.20 -14.88
C ILE A 776 -13.43 -16.38 -14.22
N SER A 777 -13.83 -15.25 -13.61
CA SER A 777 -12.93 -14.31 -12.94
C SER A 777 -11.91 -15.09 -12.12
N THR A 778 -10.71 -15.05 -12.67
CA THR A 778 -9.47 -15.72 -12.28
C THR A 778 -9.05 -15.38 -10.88
#